data_AF-A0A6L9K7X9-F1
#
_entry.id   AF-A0A6L9K7X9-F1
#
_cell.length_a   1.000
_cell.length_b   1.000
_cell.length_c   1.000
_cell.angle_alpha   90.00
_cell.angle_beta   90.00
_cell.angle_gamma   90.00
#
_symmetry.space_group_name_H-M   'P 1'
#
loop_
_entity.id
_entity.type
_entity.pdbx_description
1 polymer ?
#
loop_
_entity_poly.entity_id
_entity_poly.type
_entity_poly.pdbx_seq_one_letter_code
_entity_poly.pdbx_strand_id
1 'polypeptide(L)'
;MKKIELIIIAFTLCSTQAFSTPLSLLRGYKKNIITLFVVIFILTIKIHAQEYQHLIIYGQSLSVGHQSWPPLSTTPVNNNFMIGSQVWTNYDNPVTNVLNPLIANPAKAVETQPKLRTSSMMCECPLVSAANHIQLKTAGQYKFIASSCGTGGQSIEQLSKEYSSPTDYANFTNAITYASSITSSIHCPAIFWMQGEDNYTKGSPTSTSGLTGGTCTSDKARYKMLMLSLKNNMQNDIQLKYNQTDKPVFITYQVGKSFSKGKELNIGMAQLEAANEYDDIICAGPVYYLPDRWGHLDANGYRWFGEILGKVYYKNQVLGEDFRPLQPKEISRTIDPKVVKVKFLVPYLPLVLDEKLISKQPDFGFEIYLNGTKVALASVVVNGDCIDLTSTIDLTGDVEVVYAGINTSGKGNLRDSDPYTSFTKYIDLDKKDGTGAYVYERSSGSLHPVSSEPVDGTGAPIYDQLYPLYNFSLAFYYKLKATDQIYTVPNLTKSAFVNVSGINVSPNTLSMNYGTTATLTPTVFPSNATNSSILWSSSNESVATVSNGVVTAIGGSAGASATITATSVDQGKTATCVVTSTSAPYVIRSVPSQYATIQAAITAATAGDIIDIAAGTYTEKVTCNKALTIQGAGMGTTIVQADVSKTIALASGGSVFTLDAAYNSDATITLKNMTIQNGYNSFSGSGIRFIHTGTGTVTLNLYDLKISDNRAKISGAGVVVSGKLILNVEKCDISSNTANANASSVAGAGIGINQTSYPVNVTIKNSTISNNTATSGNGGALYFGCAGSVSSISIENSTIYGNTTLASTRNGAGIYITAGASTASTITLKHCTVANNTTNAGTGGDGIYMNGASASSTTLVMNNSIVMNNSGSTSNVSQIHGLLTNGGITNSIFSVANGNTWFPSTGTNTHNKLDAVDADLAFAGSLSADATPVLSIGDNSIAKDFVLTNYLSPALMFDQRGVVRDNNPDAGAMEYILSSAIESVSEMQTVRLITNPVTHTLLLEGKDIHMLTIYTSMGQQIYKGIYQNSLDVSKLPTGFYIGNVISNNQKISIIRFIKK
;
A
#
# COMPACT_ATOMS: atom_id res chain seq x y z
N MET A 1 -31.53 14.23 21.43
CA MET A 1 -31.48 15.70 21.44
C MET A 1 -32.08 16.33 22.70
N LYS A 2 -33.33 16.04 23.12
CA LYS A 2 -33.93 16.62 24.35
C LYS A 2 -33.18 16.38 25.69
N LYS A 3 -32.31 15.36 25.78
CA LYS A 3 -31.44 15.13 26.96
C LYS A 3 -30.19 16.03 27.00
N ILE A 4 -29.79 16.62 25.87
CA ILE A 4 -28.62 17.50 25.76
C ILE A 4 -29.01 18.95 26.07
N GLU A 5 -30.21 19.38 25.65
CA GLU A 5 -30.76 20.70 26.04
C GLU A 5 -30.98 20.83 27.55
N LEU A 6 -31.39 19.75 28.24
CA LEU A 6 -31.55 19.76 29.70
C LEU A 6 -30.22 19.94 30.44
N ILE A 7 -29.11 19.47 29.86
CA ILE A 7 -27.76 19.58 30.43
C ILE A 7 -27.18 20.99 30.18
N ILE A 8 -27.49 21.59 29.04
CA ILE A 8 -27.09 22.97 28.72
C ILE A 8 -27.86 23.97 29.60
N ILE A 9 -29.17 23.78 29.81
CA ILE A 9 -29.99 24.62 30.70
C ILE A 9 -29.54 24.48 32.17
N ALA A 10 -29.14 23.28 32.61
CA ALA A 10 -28.59 23.07 33.95
C ALA A 10 -27.23 23.78 34.16
N PHE A 11 -26.44 23.96 33.10
CA PHE A 11 -25.18 24.69 33.16
C PHE A 11 -25.36 26.21 33.12
N THR A 12 -26.37 26.72 32.39
CA THR A 12 -26.67 28.17 32.35
C THR A 12 -27.28 28.68 33.66
N LEU A 13 -28.03 27.84 34.39
CA LEU A 13 -28.59 28.20 35.70
C LEU A 13 -27.58 28.15 36.85
N CYS A 14 -26.41 27.54 36.66
CA CYS A 14 -25.39 27.39 37.71
C CYS A 14 -24.33 28.51 37.73
N SER A 15 -24.37 29.45 36.77
CA SER A 15 -23.40 30.54 36.64
C SER A 15 -23.87 31.87 37.22
N THR A 16 -25.06 31.95 37.83
CA THR A 16 -25.52 33.17 38.49
C THR A 16 -26.09 32.89 39.88
N GLN A 17 -25.44 33.50 40.88
CA GLN A 17 -25.78 33.63 42.30
C GLN A 17 -25.37 32.53 43.28
N ALA A 18 -24.84 33.02 44.40
CA ALA A 18 -24.18 32.33 45.50
C ALA A 18 -25.17 31.58 46.40
N PHE A 19 -24.85 30.35 46.81
CA PHE A 19 -25.22 29.82 48.13
C PHE A 19 -24.24 28.73 48.59
N SER A 20 -23.96 28.76 49.89
CA SER A 20 -23.07 27.88 50.66
C SER A 20 -23.71 26.51 50.94
N THR A 21 -23.05 25.41 50.52
CA THR A 21 -23.24 24.05 51.08
C THR A 21 -21.96 23.21 50.89
N PRO A 22 -21.71 22.16 51.72
CA PRO A 22 -20.36 21.67 51.99
C PRO A 22 -19.72 20.86 50.86
N LEU A 23 -18.41 21.05 50.72
CA LEU A 23 -17.49 20.58 49.68
C LEU A 23 -17.24 19.04 49.63
N SER A 24 -18.13 18.21 50.17
CA SER A 24 -17.92 16.75 50.30
C SER A 24 -18.54 15.89 49.17
N LEU A 25 -19.35 16.47 48.28
CA LEU A 25 -20.00 15.75 47.18
C LEU A 25 -19.40 15.99 45.77
N LEU A 26 -18.36 16.84 45.63
CA LEU A 26 -17.81 17.25 44.32
C LEU A 26 -16.37 16.80 44.01
N ARG A 27 -15.73 15.97 44.86
CA ARG A 27 -14.35 15.49 44.60
C ARG A 27 -14.26 14.28 43.65
N GLY A 28 -15.36 13.57 43.38
CA GLY A 28 -15.36 12.36 42.55
C GLY A 28 -15.48 12.57 41.03
N TYR A 29 -16.03 13.70 40.58
CA TYR A 29 -16.41 13.88 39.17
C TYR A 29 -15.45 14.73 38.33
N LYS A 30 -14.57 15.54 38.94
CA LYS A 30 -13.62 16.39 38.19
C LYS A 30 -12.53 15.58 37.48
N LYS A 31 -12.04 14.49 38.06
CA LYS A 31 -10.96 13.68 37.47
C LYS A 31 -11.45 12.91 36.24
N ASN A 32 -12.64 12.31 36.30
CA ASN A 32 -13.18 11.55 35.18
C ASN A 32 -13.68 12.43 34.03
N ILE A 33 -14.18 13.65 34.29
CA ILE A 33 -14.57 14.57 33.23
C ILE A 33 -13.34 15.18 32.55
N ILE A 34 -12.27 15.51 33.29
CA ILE A 34 -11.01 15.99 32.70
C ILE A 34 -10.28 14.85 31.97
N THR A 35 -10.26 13.62 32.50
CA THR A 35 -9.71 12.46 31.82
C THR A 35 -10.55 12.06 30.61
N LEU A 36 -11.88 12.17 30.64
CA LEU A 36 -12.73 11.97 29.47
C LEU A 36 -12.55 13.08 28.44
N PHE A 37 -12.34 14.34 28.86
CA PHE A 37 -11.99 15.44 27.95
C PHE A 37 -10.60 15.25 27.35
N VAL A 38 -9.60 14.82 28.12
CA VAL A 38 -8.23 14.56 27.65
C VAL A 38 -8.18 13.30 26.78
N VAL A 39 -8.96 12.27 27.10
CA VAL A 39 -9.10 11.05 26.28
C VAL A 39 -9.89 11.36 25.01
N ILE A 40 -10.93 12.19 25.03
CA ILE A 40 -11.62 12.66 23.81
C ILE A 40 -10.71 13.61 23.02
N PHE A 41 -9.94 14.49 23.65
CA PHE A 41 -8.99 15.39 22.98
C PHE A 41 -7.81 14.62 22.36
N ILE A 42 -7.30 13.59 23.04
CA ILE A 42 -6.26 12.67 22.54
C ILE A 42 -6.83 11.67 21.52
N LEU A 43 -8.08 11.19 21.66
CA LEU A 43 -8.77 10.39 20.63
C LEU A 43 -9.03 11.24 19.39
N THR A 44 -9.35 12.53 19.56
CA THR A 44 -9.45 13.46 18.45
C THR A 44 -8.07 13.54 17.79
N ILE A 45 -6.97 13.75 18.53
CA ILE A 45 -5.60 13.82 17.99
C ILE A 45 -5.11 12.50 17.33
N LYS A 46 -5.53 11.31 17.78
CA LYS A 46 -5.09 10.01 17.19
C LYS A 46 -5.92 9.53 15.99
N ILE A 47 -7.16 10.00 15.82
CA ILE A 47 -7.87 9.87 14.52
C ILE A 47 -7.22 10.80 13.47
N HIS A 48 -6.48 11.83 13.93
CA HIS A 48 -5.65 12.73 13.10
C HIS A 48 -4.24 12.18 12.79
N ALA A 49 -4.03 10.85 12.74
CA ALA A 49 -2.76 10.32 12.23
C ALA A 49 -2.50 10.70 10.75
N GLN A 50 -3.55 11.11 10.02
CA GLN A 50 -3.46 11.82 8.74
C GLN A 50 -4.29 13.12 8.84
N GLU A 51 -3.62 14.28 8.86
CA GLU A 51 -4.22 15.60 9.08
C GLU A 51 -5.19 16.00 7.95
N TYR A 52 -4.92 15.58 6.71
CA TYR A 52 -5.70 15.94 5.52
C TYR A 52 -6.29 14.72 4.80
N GLN A 53 -7.50 14.90 4.26
CA GLN A 53 -8.14 13.96 3.34
C GLN A 53 -8.14 14.54 1.92
N HIS A 54 -7.58 13.82 0.95
CA HIS A 54 -7.53 14.21 -0.44
C HIS A 54 -8.72 13.61 -1.20
N LEU A 55 -9.63 14.47 -1.62
CA LEU A 55 -10.70 14.13 -2.54
C LEU A 55 -10.23 14.42 -3.97
N ILE A 56 -10.29 13.42 -4.83
CA ILE A 56 -9.80 13.53 -6.21
C ILE A 56 -10.97 13.27 -7.16
N ILE A 57 -11.12 14.12 -8.18
CA ILE A 57 -12.03 13.85 -9.29
C ILE A 57 -11.24 13.66 -10.59
N TYR A 58 -11.52 12.56 -11.29
CA TYR A 58 -10.90 12.19 -12.55
C TYR A 58 -11.95 11.77 -13.58
N GLY A 59 -11.62 11.89 -14.86
CA GLY A 59 -12.56 11.63 -15.96
C GLY A 59 -12.43 12.63 -17.10
N GLN A 60 -13.57 12.92 -17.75
CA GLN A 60 -13.66 13.79 -18.92
C GLN A 60 -14.35 15.13 -18.64
N SER A 61 -15.00 15.73 -19.66
CA SER A 61 -15.58 17.08 -19.61
C SER A 61 -16.48 17.36 -18.41
N LEU A 62 -17.32 16.40 -17.99
CA LEU A 62 -18.18 16.58 -16.81
C LEU A 62 -17.38 16.57 -15.51
N SER A 63 -16.26 15.83 -15.43
CA SER A 63 -15.43 15.77 -14.23
C SER A 63 -14.74 17.12 -13.94
N VAL A 64 -14.45 17.88 -15.01
CA VAL A 64 -13.74 19.17 -14.92
C VAL A 64 -14.67 20.38 -14.87
N GLY A 65 -15.98 20.21 -14.98
CA GLY A 65 -16.91 21.34 -15.05
C GLY A 65 -16.83 22.09 -16.38
N HIS A 66 -16.81 21.40 -17.53
CA HIS A 66 -16.75 22.06 -18.84
C HIS A 66 -18.03 22.86 -19.15
N GLN A 67 -17.89 24.07 -19.73
CA GLN A 67 -18.99 25.01 -20.07
C GLN A 67 -19.80 25.54 -18.86
N SER A 68 -19.15 25.62 -17.71
CA SER A 68 -19.77 25.91 -16.41
C SER A 68 -19.75 27.38 -15.99
N TRP A 69 -19.59 28.31 -16.93
CA TRP A 69 -19.72 29.74 -16.61
C TRP A 69 -21.13 30.08 -16.10
N PRO A 70 -21.32 30.83 -15.01
CA PRO A 70 -20.32 31.47 -14.15
C PRO A 70 -19.93 30.62 -12.91
N PRO A 71 -18.79 30.92 -12.24
CA PRO A 71 -18.52 30.37 -10.92
C PRO A 71 -19.55 30.90 -9.91
N LEU A 72 -20.20 29.99 -9.19
CA LEU A 72 -21.24 30.29 -8.19
C LEU A 72 -20.78 29.91 -6.78
N SER A 73 -19.92 28.90 -6.61
CA SER A 73 -19.40 28.49 -5.30
C SER A 73 -18.16 29.29 -4.89
N THR A 74 -18.29 30.62 -4.85
CA THR A 74 -17.17 31.56 -4.64
C THR A 74 -16.87 31.88 -3.18
N THR A 75 -17.70 31.41 -2.24
CA THR A 75 -17.49 31.58 -0.80
C THR A 75 -16.88 30.31 -0.22
N PRO A 76 -15.72 30.39 0.46
CA PRO A 76 -15.05 29.20 0.99
C PRO A 76 -15.83 28.60 2.16
N VAL A 77 -15.82 27.27 2.26
CA VAL A 77 -16.25 26.53 3.45
C VAL A 77 -15.01 26.14 4.26
N ASN A 78 -15.05 26.35 5.57
CA ASN A 78 -13.90 26.12 6.45
C ASN A 78 -13.37 24.68 6.34
N ASN A 79 -12.05 24.56 6.30
CA ASN A 79 -11.26 23.32 6.15
C ASN A 79 -11.39 22.61 4.79
N ASN A 80 -11.98 23.24 3.78
CA ASN A 80 -11.85 22.79 2.40
C ASN A 80 -10.77 23.59 1.69
N PHE A 81 -9.83 22.89 1.06
CA PHE A 81 -8.65 23.47 0.42
C PHE A 81 -8.52 22.98 -1.02
N MET A 82 -7.91 23.80 -1.87
CA MET A 82 -7.42 23.45 -3.20
C MET A 82 -5.90 23.64 -3.26
N ILE A 83 -5.25 22.91 -4.16
CA ILE A 83 -3.83 23.06 -4.43
C ILE A 83 -3.63 24.27 -5.36
N GLY A 84 -2.80 25.22 -4.93
CA GLY A 84 -2.57 26.43 -5.72
C GLY A 84 -3.77 27.36 -5.74
N SER A 85 -4.04 27.96 -6.90
CA SER A 85 -5.07 29.01 -7.02
C SER A 85 -6.39 28.55 -7.62
N GLN A 86 -6.55 27.25 -7.92
CA GLN A 86 -7.75 26.69 -8.55
C GLN A 86 -7.86 25.19 -8.24
N VAL A 87 -9.06 24.62 -8.36
CA VAL A 87 -9.29 23.18 -8.08
C VAL A 87 -8.60 22.25 -9.09
N TRP A 88 -8.32 22.72 -10.31
CA TRP A 88 -7.66 21.91 -11.33
C TRP A 88 -6.14 21.91 -11.22
N THR A 89 -5.51 20.75 -11.26
CA THR A 89 -4.04 20.62 -11.22
C THR A 89 -3.39 20.65 -12.60
N ASN A 90 -4.14 20.40 -13.68
CA ASN A 90 -3.64 20.19 -15.04
C ASN A 90 -4.10 21.24 -16.08
N TYR A 91 -4.62 22.39 -15.63
CA TYR A 91 -5.10 23.47 -16.50
C TYR A 91 -4.41 24.81 -16.19
N ASP A 92 -3.10 24.85 -16.42
CA ASP A 92 -2.20 25.99 -16.18
C ASP A 92 -2.22 26.53 -14.75
N ASN A 93 -2.39 25.65 -13.74
CA ASN A 93 -2.33 26.06 -12.34
C ASN A 93 -0.90 26.54 -12.02
N PRO A 94 -0.69 27.82 -11.71
CA PRO A 94 0.66 28.40 -11.63
C PRO A 94 1.39 28.03 -10.34
N VAL A 95 0.69 27.46 -9.35
CA VAL A 95 1.26 27.11 -8.04
C VAL A 95 0.80 25.72 -7.65
N THR A 96 1.73 24.83 -7.30
CA THR A 96 1.43 23.42 -6.99
C THR A 96 1.88 22.97 -5.60
N ASN A 97 2.36 23.90 -4.77
CA ASN A 97 3.00 23.62 -3.48
C ASN A 97 2.38 24.38 -2.29
N VAL A 98 1.20 24.98 -2.44
CA VAL A 98 0.47 25.68 -1.36
C VAL A 98 -0.99 25.29 -1.34
N LEU A 99 -1.63 25.38 -0.16
CA LEU A 99 -3.08 25.21 0.00
C LEU A 99 -3.76 26.57 0.14
N ASN A 100 -4.81 26.77 -0.65
CA ASN A 100 -5.71 27.92 -0.52
C ASN A 100 -7.15 27.43 -0.25
N PRO A 101 -8.02 28.28 0.34
CA PRO A 101 -9.42 27.92 0.54
C PRO A 101 -10.10 27.49 -0.78
N LEU A 102 -10.83 26.39 -0.74
CA LEU A 102 -11.53 25.85 -1.90
C LEU A 102 -12.68 26.77 -2.32
N ILE A 103 -12.60 27.29 -3.55
CA ILE A 103 -13.64 28.09 -4.19
C ILE A 103 -13.73 27.72 -5.68
N ALA A 104 -14.87 28.03 -6.29
CA ALA A 104 -15.03 28.02 -7.75
C ALA A 104 -14.44 29.30 -8.35
N ASN A 105 -13.61 29.16 -9.38
CA ASN A 105 -13.04 30.24 -10.18
C ASN A 105 -12.76 29.75 -11.61
N PRO A 106 -12.60 30.64 -12.60
CA PRO A 106 -12.22 30.22 -13.94
C PRO A 106 -10.84 29.54 -13.94
N ALA A 107 -10.74 28.38 -14.59
CA ALA A 107 -9.46 27.72 -14.79
C ALA A 107 -8.51 28.60 -15.64
N LYS A 108 -7.24 28.68 -15.24
CA LYS A 108 -6.23 29.55 -15.82
C LYS A 108 -6.09 29.38 -17.34
N ALA A 109 -6.10 28.13 -17.81
CA ALA A 109 -5.99 27.80 -19.24
C ALA A 109 -7.10 28.41 -20.13
N VAL A 110 -8.24 28.81 -19.56
CA VAL A 110 -9.39 29.36 -20.29
C VAL A 110 -9.87 30.70 -19.74
N GLU A 111 -9.11 31.34 -18.84
CA GLU A 111 -9.54 32.58 -18.17
C GLU A 111 -9.71 33.77 -19.12
N THR A 112 -9.01 33.76 -20.26
CA THR A 112 -9.04 34.80 -21.28
C THR A 112 -10.17 34.64 -22.29
N GLN A 113 -10.89 33.51 -22.25
CA GLN A 113 -12.05 33.30 -23.11
C GLN A 113 -13.20 34.24 -22.73
N PRO A 114 -14.08 34.58 -23.69
CA PRO A 114 -15.28 35.36 -23.38
C PRO A 114 -16.12 34.69 -22.29
N LYS A 115 -16.58 35.50 -21.33
CA LYS A 115 -17.44 35.13 -20.19
C LYS A 115 -18.87 34.82 -20.64
N LEU A 116 -19.00 33.87 -21.55
CA LEU A 116 -20.25 33.51 -22.19
C LEU A 116 -20.59 32.06 -21.87
N ARG A 117 -21.88 31.77 -21.77
CA ARG A 117 -22.41 30.42 -21.52
C ARG A 117 -22.01 29.38 -22.57
N THR A 118 -21.68 29.81 -23.78
CA THR A 118 -21.31 28.93 -24.90
C THR A 118 -19.81 28.70 -25.02
N SER A 119 -18.96 29.40 -24.25
CA SER A 119 -17.52 29.20 -24.29
C SER A 119 -17.12 27.94 -23.53
N SER A 120 -15.93 27.41 -23.81
CA SER A 120 -15.36 26.22 -23.15
C SER A 120 -14.84 26.50 -21.74
N MET A 121 -15.33 27.58 -21.10
CA MET A 121 -14.91 27.96 -19.77
C MET A 121 -15.21 26.88 -18.73
N MET A 122 -14.22 26.60 -17.89
CA MET A 122 -14.30 25.73 -16.72
C MET A 122 -14.26 26.63 -15.49
N CYS A 123 -15.32 26.65 -14.70
CA CYS A 123 -15.51 27.56 -13.57
C CYS A 123 -16.07 26.85 -12.35
N GLU A 124 -17.05 25.95 -12.53
CA GLU A 124 -17.75 25.24 -11.47
C GLU A 124 -17.51 23.73 -11.62
N CYS A 125 -16.44 23.23 -10.98
CA CYS A 125 -16.16 21.80 -10.90
C CYS A 125 -17.09 21.14 -9.85
N PRO A 126 -17.69 19.98 -10.14
CA PRO A 126 -18.57 19.30 -9.17
C PRO A 126 -17.86 18.92 -7.87
N LEU A 127 -16.54 18.71 -7.88
CA LEU A 127 -15.77 18.39 -6.67
C LEU A 127 -15.81 19.53 -5.63
N VAL A 128 -15.93 20.79 -6.06
CA VAL A 128 -16.06 21.94 -5.14
C VAL A 128 -17.30 21.77 -4.27
N SER A 129 -18.45 21.47 -4.89
CA SER A 129 -19.70 21.28 -4.17
C SER A 129 -19.76 19.95 -3.41
N ALA A 130 -19.09 18.91 -3.90
CA ALA A 130 -18.95 17.64 -3.17
C ALA A 130 -18.22 17.83 -1.83
N ALA A 131 -17.04 18.46 -1.86
CA ALA A 131 -16.27 18.76 -0.65
C ALA A 131 -17.06 19.68 0.30
N ASN A 132 -17.73 20.71 -0.21
CA ASN A 132 -18.56 21.60 0.60
C ASN A 132 -19.72 20.86 1.27
N HIS A 133 -20.41 19.98 0.54
CA HIS A 133 -21.51 19.19 1.09
C HIS A 133 -21.06 18.28 2.23
N ILE A 134 -19.95 17.55 2.04
CA ILE A 134 -19.39 16.66 3.06
C ILE A 134 -19.01 17.47 4.30
N GLN A 135 -18.35 18.62 4.11
CA GLN A 135 -17.89 19.46 5.20
C GLN A 135 -19.03 20.07 6.02
N LEU A 136 -20.11 20.49 5.36
CA LEU A 136 -21.30 21.00 6.02
C LEU A 136 -22.07 19.91 6.78
N LYS A 137 -22.11 18.67 6.27
CA LYS A 137 -22.74 17.53 6.96
C LYS A 137 -21.94 17.02 8.14
N THR A 138 -20.62 17.17 8.10
CA THR A 138 -19.69 16.70 9.13
C THR A 138 -19.29 17.81 10.11
N ALA A 139 -19.91 18.99 9.98
CA ALA A 139 -19.71 20.14 10.87
C ALA A 139 -18.24 20.54 11.07
N GLY A 140 -17.43 20.45 10.01
CA GLY A 140 -16.03 20.89 10.08
C GLY A 140 -15.02 19.80 10.40
N GLN A 141 -15.44 18.55 10.60
CA GLN A 141 -14.63 17.46 11.19
C GLN A 141 -13.35 17.14 10.42
N TYR A 142 -13.34 17.32 9.10
CA TYR A 142 -12.24 16.95 8.23
C TYR A 142 -11.51 18.18 7.67
N LYS A 143 -10.27 17.98 7.23
CA LYS A 143 -9.53 18.93 6.38
C LYS A 143 -9.38 18.34 5.00
N PHE A 144 -10.16 18.83 4.03
CA PHE A 144 -10.15 18.31 2.68
C PHE A 144 -9.18 19.08 1.78
N ILE A 145 -8.34 18.36 1.05
CA ILE A 145 -7.69 18.85 -0.17
C ILE A 145 -8.54 18.34 -1.33
N ALA A 146 -8.96 19.21 -2.24
CA ALA A 146 -9.74 18.84 -3.42
C ALA A 146 -8.94 19.11 -4.70
N SER A 147 -8.78 18.08 -5.54
CA SER A 147 -8.08 18.19 -6.82
C SER A 147 -8.90 17.60 -7.97
N SER A 148 -9.12 18.40 -9.00
CA SER A 148 -9.61 17.93 -10.30
C SER A 148 -8.44 17.73 -11.25
N CYS A 149 -8.33 16.52 -11.81
CA CYS A 149 -7.24 16.16 -12.71
C CYS A 149 -7.70 15.46 -13.99
N GLY A 150 -9.00 15.53 -14.31
CA GLY A 150 -9.56 15.00 -15.55
C GLY A 150 -9.16 15.80 -16.79
N THR A 151 -9.38 15.21 -17.96
CA THR A 151 -9.12 15.87 -19.26
C THR A 151 -10.37 15.81 -20.12
N GLY A 152 -10.90 16.98 -20.49
CA GLY A 152 -12.09 17.09 -21.34
C GLY A 152 -12.00 16.32 -22.65
N GLY A 153 -13.10 15.67 -23.05
CA GLY A 153 -13.21 14.92 -24.30
C GLY A 153 -12.16 13.83 -24.44
N GLN A 154 -12.08 12.88 -23.48
CA GLN A 154 -11.24 11.68 -23.58
C GLN A 154 -12.05 10.40 -23.34
N SER A 155 -11.71 9.34 -24.07
CA SER A 155 -12.23 7.99 -23.78
C SER A 155 -11.54 7.37 -22.57
N ILE A 156 -12.12 6.31 -22.01
CA ILE A 156 -11.51 5.60 -20.88
C ILE A 156 -10.12 5.06 -21.21
N GLU A 157 -9.90 4.63 -22.45
CA GLU A 157 -8.60 4.17 -22.94
C GLU A 157 -7.56 5.29 -22.88
N GLN A 158 -7.88 6.50 -23.35
CA GLN A 158 -6.94 7.63 -23.34
C GLN A 158 -6.57 8.06 -21.92
N LEU A 159 -7.52 7.92 -20.97
CA LEU A 159 -7.32 8.15 -19.54
C LEU A 159 -6.65 6.97 -18.82
N SER A 160 -6.44 5.83 -19.49
CA SER A 160 -5.87 4.62 -18.88
C SER A 160 -4.34 4.70 -18.80
N LYS A 161 -3.79 4.12 -17.73
CA LYS A 161 -2.34 3.97 -17.54
C LYS A 161 -1.70 3.15 -18.67
N GLU A 162 -2.47 2.23 -19.25
CA GLU A 162 -2.07 1.33 -20.34
C GLU A 162 -2.15 1.98 -21.74
N TYR A 163 -2.57 3.25 -21.84
CA TYR A 163 -2.56 3.95 -23.12
C TYR A 163 -1.12 4.12 -23.62
N SER A 164 -0.92 4.00 -24.93
CA SER A 164 0.41 4.13 -25.56
C SER A 164 1.10 5.46 -25.29
N SER A 165 0.33 6.50 -24.95
CA SER A 165 0.81 7.80 -24.48
C SER A 165 0.06 8.22 -23.22
N PRO A 166 0.47 7.79 -22.02
CA PRO A 166 -0.33 7.92 -20.79
C PRO A 166 -0.27 9.34 -20.18
N THR A 167 -0.30 10.39 -21.01
CA THR A 167 -0.22 11.79 -20.59
C THR A 167 -1.37 12.19 -19.69
N ASP A 168 -2.59 11.72 -20.00
CA ASP A 168 -3.76 12.07 -19.18
C ASP A 168 -3.76 11.34 -17.83
N TYR A 169 -3.28 10.10 -17.79
CA TYR A 169 -3.10 9.38 -16.52
C TYR A 169 -2.02 10.04 -15.64
N ALA A 170 -1.01 10.64 -16.27
CA ALA A 170 0.00 11.42 -15.54
C ALA A 170 -0.62 12.63 -14.80
N ASN A 171 -1.73 13.21 -15.27
CA ASN A 171 -2.43 14.27 -14.53
C ASN A 171 -2.93 13.79 -13.16
N PHE A 172 -3.41 12.54 -13.08
CA PHE A 172 -3.81 11.91 -11.82
C PHE A 172 -2.61 11.67 -10.90
N THR A 173 -1.51 11.10 -11.41
CA THR A 173 -0.31 10.84 -10.60
C THR A 173 0.39 12.14 -10.15
N ASN A 174 0.29 13.20 -10.94
CA ASN A 174 0.73 14.54 -10.58
C ASN A 174 -0.12 15.13 -9.45
N ALA A 175 -1.46 15.02 -9.52
CA ALA A 175 -2.35 15.51 -8.46
C ALA A 175 -2.02 14.86 -7.10
N ILE A 176 -1.82 13.53 -7.07
CA ILE A 176 -1.44 12.87 -5.82
C ILE A 176 -0.05 13.29 -5.34
N THR A 177 0.87 13.55 -6.27
CA THR A 177 2.23 14.02 -5.97
C THR A 177 2.24 15.42 -5.38
N TYR A 178 1.50 16.36 -5.96
CA TYR A 178 1.38 17.72 -5.45
C TYR A 178 0.77 17.75 -4.05
N ALA A 179 -0.23 16.92 -3.76
CA ALA A 179 -0.80 16.87 -2.42
C ALA A 179 0.20 16.30 -1.39
N SER A 180 0.93 15.23 -1.73
CA SER A 180 1.94 14.64 -0.84
C SER A 180 3.17 15.52 -0.62
N SER A 181 3.49 16.43 -1.55
CA SER A 181 4.61 17.37 -1.37
C SER A 181 4.27 18.51 -0.43
N ILE A 182 2.98 18.82 -0.27
CA ILE A 182 2.47 19.81 0.69
C ILE A 182 2.41 19.23 2.10
N THR A 183 1.96 17.98 2.25
CA THR A 183 1.84 17.32 3.56
C THR A 183 2.06 15.81 3.44
N SER A 184 2.86 15.26 4.37
CA SER A 184 3.06 13.81 4.50
C SER A 184 1.95 13.13 5.30
N SER A 185 1.08 13.90 5.95
CA SER A 185 -0.04 13.42 6.78
C SER A 185 -1.34 13.47 5.97
N ILE A 186 -1.43 12.60 4.96
CA ILE A 186 -2.49 12.63 3.94
C ILE A 186 -3.13 11.27 3.70
N HIS A 187 -4.46 11.27 3.59
CA HIS A 187 -5.31 10.11 3.30
C HIS A 187 -6.13 10.35 2.04
N CYS A 188 -6.40 9.36 1.20
CA CYS A 188 -7.43 9.47 0.16
C CYS A 188 -8.56 8.46 0.43
N PRO A 189 -9.73 8.94 0.89
CA PRO A 189 -10.86 8.06 1.17
C PRO A 189 -11.69 7.72 -0.06
N ALA A 190 -11.68 8.58 -1.09
CA ALA A 190 -12.51 8.39 -2.29
C ALA A 190 -11.90 9.01 -3.54
N ILE A 191 -12.14 8.34 -4.67
CA ILE A 191 -11.92 8.83 -6.02
C ILE A 191 -13.29 9.02 -6.67
N PHE A 192 -13.57 10.22 -7.15
CA PHE A 192 -14.75 10.50 -7.96
C PHE A 192 -14.40 10.30 -9.45
N TRP A 193 -15.22 9.51 -10.14
CA TRP A 193 -15.03 9.18 -11.55
C TRP A 193 -16.20 9.62 -12.40
N MET A 194 -15.91 10.45 -13.40
CA MET A 194 -16.94 10.92 -14.34
C MET A 194 -16.47 10.82 -15.79
N GLN A 195 -16.70 9.66 -16.39
CA GLN A 195 -16.47 9.42 -17.80
C GLN A 195 -17.43 8.37 -18.38
N GLY A 196 -17.68 8.48 -19.68
CA GLY A 196 -18.30 7.42 -20.49
C GLY A 196 -18.96 7.92 -21.77
N GLU A 197 -19.29 9.21 -21.87
CA GLU A 197 -19.94 9.77 -23.07
C GLU A 197 -19.05 9.63 -24.32
N ASP A 198 -17.74 9.82 -24.18
CA ASP A 198 -16.83 9.76 -25.32
C ASP A 198 -16.69 8.35 -25.90
N ASN A 199 -16.87 7.30 -25.08
CA ASN A 199 -16.87 5.92 -25.56
C ASN A 199 -18.09 5.61 -26.45
N TYR A 200 -19.15 6.40 -26.36
CA TYR A 200 -20.27 6.34 -27.31
C TYR A 200 -20.05 7.15 -28.59
N THR A 201 -19.30 8.25 -28.54
CA THR A 201 -19.14 9.18 -29.68
C THR A 201 -17.90 8.91 -30.50
N LYS A 202 -16.78 8.52 -29.89
CA LYS A 202 -15.49 8.25 -30.54
C LYS A 202 -15.30 6.81 -31.02
N GLY A 203 -16.32 5.95 -30.90
CA GLY A 203 -16.34 4.59 -31.43
C GLY A 203 -16.27 4.48 -32.97
N SER A 204 -15.84 5.53 -33.67
CA SER A 204 -15.65 5.53 -35.13
C SER A 204 -14.38 4.77 -35.53
N PRO A 205 -14.38 3.96 -36.62
CA PRO A 205 -13.21 3.25 -37.16
C PRO A 205 -11.99 4.13 -37.46
N THR A 206 -12.19 5.45 -37.54
CA THR A 206 -11.17 6.45 -37.86
C THR A 206 -10.54 7.12 -36.63
N SER A 207 -11.04 6.86 -35.41
CA SER A 207 -10.43 7.41 -34.19
C SER A 207 -9.17 6.62 -33.82
N THR A 208 -8.19 7.30 -33.21
CA THR A 208 -6.97 6.68 -32.65
C THR A 208 -7.02 6.63 -31.12
N SER A 209 -8.23 6.52 -30.55
CA SER A 209 -8.49 6.59 -29.11
C SER A 209 -8.43 5.25 -28.39
N GLY A 210 -8.07 4.15 -29.05
CA GLY A 210 -7.85 2.83 -28.43
C GLY A 210 -6.48 2.72 -27.74
N LEU A 211 -6.32 1.80 -26.79
CA LEU A 211 -5.11 1.68 -25.94
C LEU A 211 -3.78 1.71 -26.70
N THR A 212 -3.69 1.01 -27.83
CA THR A 212 -2.46 0.90 -28.64
C THR A 212 -2.69 1.39 -30.08
N GLY A 213 -3.60 2.35 -30.27
CA GLY A 213 -4.10 2.79 -31.57
C GLY A 213 -5.45 2.16 -31.94
N GLY A 214 -6.04 2.64 -33.04
CA GLY A 214 -7.39 2.27 -33.46
C GLY A 214 -8.49 2.87 -32.58
N THR A 215 -9.69 2.33 -32.67
CA THR A 215 -10.92 2.89 -32.10
C THR A 215 -11.13 2.54 -30.62
N CYS A 216 -11.64 3.48 -29.83
CA CYS A 216 -12.06 3.20 -28.45
C CYS A 216 -13.28 2.27 -28.40
N THR A 217 -13.43 1.51 -27.31
CA THR A 217 -14.52 0.56 -27.17
C THR A 217 -15.87 1.24 -26.92
N SER A 218 -16.91 0.71 -27.56
CA SER A 218 -18.32 0.92 -27.20
C SER A 218 -18.98 -0.36 -26.65
N ASP A 219 -18.19 -1.43 -26.47
CA ASP A 219 -18.62 -2.71 -25.93
C ASP A 219 -18.72 -2.65 -24.40
N LYS A 220 -19.83 -3.19 -23.87
CA LYS A 220 -20.14 -3.15 -22.43
C LYS A 220 -19.06 -3.88 -21.61
N ALA A 221 -18.72 -5.10 -22.01
CA ALA A 221 -17.79 -5.94 -21.25
C ALA A 221 -16.38 -5.33 -21.28
N ARG A 222 -15.93 -4.85 -22.44
CA ARG A 222 -14.64 -4.21 -22.59
C ARG A 222 -14.54 -2.90 -21.82
N TYR A 223 -15.56 -2.04 -21.86
CA TYR A 223 -15.58 -0.81 -21.06
C TYR A 223 -15.53 -1.11 -19.56
N LYS A 224 -16.35 -2.07 -19.08
CA LYS A 224 -16.32 -2.50 -17.67
C LYS A 224 -14.93 -2.97 -17.24
N MET A 225 -14.26 -3.79 -18.05
CA MET A 225 -12.89 -4.25 -17.78
C MET A 225 -11.89 -3.08 -17.69
N LEU A 226 -11.97 -2.11 -18.59
CA LEU A 226 -11.09 -0.93 -18.58
C LEU A 226 -11.32 -0.08 -17.33
N MET A 227 -12.59 0.12 -16.94
CA MET A 227 -12.94 0.87 -15.74
C MET A 227 -12.40 0.19 -14.46
N LEU A 228 -12.49 -1.14 -14.38
CA LEU A 228 -11.91 -1.89 -13.27
C LEU A 228 -10.38 -1.79 -13.24
N SER A 229 -9.72 -1.87 -14.41
CA SER A 229 -8.27 -1.72 -14.51
C SER A 229 -7.82 -0.33 -14.07
N LEU A 230 -8.45 0.71 -14.61
CA LEU A 230 -8.16 2.10 -14.29
C LEU A 230 -8.40 2.40 -12.80
N LYS A 231 -9.54 1.98 -12.23
CA LYS A 231 -9.82 2.10 -10.80
C LYS A 231 -8.70 1.45 -9.97
N ASN A 232 -8.36 0.21 -10.27
CA ASN A 232 -7.34 -0.53 -9.52
C ASN A 232 -5.97 0.16 -9.62
N ASN A 233 -5.60 0.68 -10.79
CA ASN A 233 -4.38 1.45 -10.97
C ASN A 233 -4.37 2.70 -10.10
N MET A 234 -5.45 3.49 -10.11
CA MET A 234 -5.56 4.70 -9.30
C MET A 234 -5.51 4.40 -7.79
N GLN A 235 -6.25 3.38 -7.34
CA GLN A 235 -6.23 2.95 -5.94
C GLN A 235 -4.81 2.50 -5.53
N ASN A 236 -4.15 1.67 -6.33
CA ASN A 236 -2.80 1.19 -6.04
C ASN A 236 -1.78 2.33 -6.02
N ASP A 237 -1.83 3.25 -6.97
CA ASP A 237 -0.91 4.40 -7.04
C ASP A 237 -1.09 5.32 -5.83
N ILE A 238 -2.32 5.51 -5.34
CA ILE A 238 -2.59 6.22 -4.08
C ILE A 238 -2.05 5.46 -2.87
N GLN A 239 -2.31 4.15 -2.76
CA GLN A 239 -1.84 3.34 -1.64
C GLN A 239 -0.32 3.40 -1.52
N LEU A 240 0.38 3.30 -2.65
CA LEU A 240 1.82 3.44 -2.73
C LEU A 240 2.27 4.86 -2.38
N LYS A 241 1.64 5.89 -2.96
CA LYS A 241 2.08 7.28 -2.78
C LYS A 241 1.86 7.80 -1.36
N TYR A 242 0.73 7.43 -0.73
CA TYR A 242 0.34 7.91 0.60
C TYR A 242 0.67 6.92 1.71
N ASN A 243 1.25 5.76 1.37
CA ASN A 243 1.50 4.68 2.31
C ASN A 243 0.22 4.30 3.10
N GLN A 244 -0.94 4.37 2.43
CA GLN A 244 -2.22 3.99 3.01
C GLN A 244 -2.54 2.53 2.70
N THR A 245 -3.14 1.83 3.66
CA THR A 245 -3.38 0.37 3.57
C THR A 245 -4.75 0.00 3.01
N ASP A 246 -5.70 0.91 3.14
CA ASP A 246 -7.05 0.81 2.60
C ASP A 246 -7.15 1.46 1.21
N LYS A 247 -8.14 1.00 0.45
CA LYS A 247 -8.37 1.46 -0.91
C LYS A 247 -9.42 2.58 -0.91
N PRO A 248 -9.17 3.71 -1.60
CA PRO A 248 -10.20 4.71 -1.78
C PRO A 248 -11.42 4.10 -2.46
N VAL A 249 -12.63 4.43 -2.00
CA VAL A 249 -13.85 4.02 -2.70
C VAL A 249 -13.94 4.73 -4.05
N PHE A 250 -14.45 4.02 -5.06
CA PHE A 250 -14.60 4.55 -6.41
C PHE A 250 -16.04 4.99 -6.66
N ILE A 251 -16.30 6.28 -6.52
CA ILE A 251 -17.65 6.86 -6.70
C ILE A 251 -17.80 7.31 -8.15
N THR A 252 -18.56 6.55 -8.93
CA THR A 252 -18.92 6.86 -10.31
C THR A 252 -20.33 7.44 -10.41
N TYR A 253 -20.72 7.82 -11.61
CA TYR A 253 -22.08 8.17 -12.04
C TYR A 253 -22.50 7.29 -13.21
N GLN A 254 -23.69 7.54 -13.76
CA GLN A 254 -24.10 6.97 -15.05
C GLN A 254 -24.08 8.01 -16.17
N VAL A 255 -23.53 7.61 -17.32
CA VAL A 255 -23.41 8.44 -18.54
C VAL A 255 -24.64 9.30 -18.77
N GLY A 256 -24.39 10.58 -19.05
CA GLY A 256 -25.44 11.59 -19.24
C GLY A 256 -26.19 11.49 -20.57
N LYS A 257 -27.46 11.90 -20.52
CA LYS A 257 -28.41 12.16 -21.61
C LYS A 257 -27.98 11.76 -23.05
N SER A 258 -27.77 12.73 -23.94
CA SER A 258 -27.79 12.59 -25.42
C SER A 258 -26.69 11.68 -25.98
N PHE A 259 -25.81 11.22 -25.10
CA PHE A 259 -24.68 10.35 -25.36
C PHE A 259 -24.98 8.88 -25.12
N SER A 260 -26.02 8.53 -24.35
CA SER A 260 -26.50 7.16 -24.27
C SER A 260 -26.96 6.69 -25.65
N LYS A 261 -26.22 5.75 -26.26
CA LYS A 261 -26.55 5.16 -27.56
C LYS A 261 -26.92 3.69 -27.43
N GLY A 262 -27.68 3.23 -28.42
CA GLY A 262 -28.14 1.86 -28.53
C GLY A 262 -29.27 1.53 -27.54
N LYS A 263 -29.98 0.44 -27.83
CA LYS A 263 -31.04 -0.09 -26.96
C LYS A 263 -30.47 -0.64 -25.64
N GLU A 264 -29.28 -1.25 -25.70
CA GLU A 264 -28.66 -1.98 -24.59
C GLU A 264 -27.87 -1.10 -23.62
N LEU A 265 -27.71 0.20 -23.93
CA LEU A 265 -27.08 1.17 -23.03
C LEU A 265 -25.70 0.72 -22.52
N ASN A 266 -24.88 0.14 -23.41
CA ASN A 266 -23.64 -0.56 -23.09
C ASN A 266 -22.76 0.08 -22.00
N ILE A 267 -22.41 1.37 -22.13
CA ILE A 267 -21.50 2.04 -21.18
C ILE A 267 -22.21 2.34 -19.86
N GLY A 268 -23.45 2.84 -19.90
CA GLY A 268 -24.25 3.09 -18.69
C GLY A 268 -24.58 1.81 -17.92
N MET A 269 -24.81 0.70 -18.64
CA MET A 269 -24.98 -0.63 -18.06
C MET A 269 -23.66 -1.19 -17.53
N ALA A 270 -22.52 -0.93 -18.17
CA ALA A 270 -21.21 -1.31 -17.61
C ALA A 270 -20.95 -0.66 -16.25
N GLN A 271 -21.29 0.64 -16.11
CA GLN A 271 -21.16 1.37 -14.85
C GLN A 271 -22.11 0.82 -13.78
N LEU A 272 -23.37 0.55 -14.14
CA LEU A 272 -24.37 -0.01 -13.24
C LEU A 272 -24.00 -1.43 -12.78
N GLU A 273 -23.66 -2.31 -13.71
CA GLU A 273 -23.26 -3.68 -13.41
C GLU A 273 -21.99 -3.72 -12.55
N ALA A 274 -21.00 -2.87 -12.84
CA ALA A 274 -19.80 -2.78 -12.01
C ALA A 274 -20.11 -2.33 -10.58
N ALA A 275 -20.99 -1.35 -10.39
CA ALA A 275 -21.41 -0.94 -9.06
C ALA A 275 -22.12 -2.08 -8.32
N ASN A 276 -22.96 -2.87 -9.00
CA ASN A 276 -23.62 -4.02 -8.38
C ASN A 276 -22.62 -5.15 -8.06
N GLU A 277 -21.64 -5.40 -8.93
CA GLU A 277 -20.67 -6.50 -8.79
C GLU A 277 -19.56 -6.23 -7.77
N TYR A 278 -19.15 -4.98 -7.55
CA TYR A 278 -17.96 -4.63 -6.77
C TYR A 278 -18.29 -3.67 -5.62
N ASP A 279 -17.93 -4.08 -4.40
CA ASP A 279 -18.21 -3.35 -3.16
C ASP A 279 -17.51 -1.98 -3.05
N ASP A 280 -16.39 -1.81 -3.74
CA ASP A 280 -15.61 -0.58 -3.76
C ASP A 280 -15.98 0.35 -4.93
N ILE A 281 -17.09 0.06 -5.63
CA ILE A 281 -17.64 0.90 -6.69
C ILE A 281 -19.06 1.33 -6.32
N ILE A 282 -19.29 2.64 -6.30
CA ILE A 282 -20.61 3.22 -5.97
C ILE A 282 -21.07 4.08 -7.13
N CYS A 283 -22.24 3.78 -7.66
CA CYS A 283 -22.88 4.65 -8.65
C CYS A 283 -23.78 5.67 -7.93
N ALA A 284 -23.45 6.95 -8.06
CA ALA A 284 -24.18 8.03 -7.40
C ALA A 284 -25.56 8.31 -8.02
N GLY A 285 -25.78 7.88 -9.26
CA GLY A 285 -27.02 8.12 -10.01
C GLY A 285 -26.77 8.74 -11.39
N PRO A 286 -27.84 9.06 -12.12
CA PRO A 286 -27.75 9.71 -13.42
C PRO A 286 -27.64 11.24 -13.28
N VAL A 287 -27.26 11.93 -14.36
CA VAL A 287 -27.21 13.41 -14.43
C VAL A 287 -28.34 14.03 -15.29
N TYR A 288 -29.16 13.22 -15.97
CA TYR A 288 -30.05 13.68 -17.05
C TYR A 288 -31.20 14.63 -16.63
N TYR A 289 -31.46 14.74 -15.33
CA TYR A 289 -32.54 15.56 -14.75
C TYR A 289 -32.04 16.90 -14.23
N LEU A 290 -30.72 17.12 -14.23
CA LEU A 290 -30.12 18.37 -13.79
C LEU A 290 -30.09 19.37 -14.96
N PRO A 291 -30.13 20.69 -14.69
CA PRO A 291 -29.98 21.70 -15.72
C PRO A 291 -28.67 21.54 -16.51
N ASP A 292 -28.78 21.63 -17.83
CA ASP A 292 -27.68 21.39 -18.76
C ASP A 292 -27.64 22.43 -19.89
N ARG A 293 -26.56 22.37 -20.67
CA ARG A 293 -26.36 23.02 -21.95
C ARG A 293 -25.99 21.98 -23.00
N TRP A 294 -27.02 21.41 -23.63
CA TRP A 294 -26.84 20.53 -24.79
C TRP A 294 -25.98 19.29 -24.50
N GLY A 295 -25.93 18.85 -23.24
CA GLY A 295 -25.21 17.66 -22.80
C GLY A 295 -24.19 17.88 -21.67
N HIS A 296 -23.61 19.08 -21.52
CA HIS A 296 -22.81 19.43 -20.34
C HIS A 296 -23.67 20.14 -19.30
N LEU A 297 -23.45 19.90 -18.01
CA LEU A 297 -24.22 20.58 -16.97
C LEU A 297 -23.96 22.09 -16.98
N ASP A 298 -24.94 22.90 -16.58
CA ASP A 298 -24.68 24.31 -16.28
C ASP A 298 -24.08 24.47 -14.87
N ALA A 299 -23.81 25.71 -14.45
CA ALA A 299 -23.22 25.96 -13.12
C ALA A 299 -24.09 25.46 -11.96
N ASN A 300 -25.43 25.52 -12.06
CA ASN A 300 -26.31 24.96 -11.04
C ASN A 300 -26.28 23.42 -11.09
N GLY A 301 -26.33 22.85 -12.30
CA GLY A 301 -26.23 21.40 -12.52
C GLY A 301 -24.96 20.80 -11.92
N TYR A 302 -23.78 21.40 -12.17
CA TYR A 302 -22.52 20.93 -11.59
C TYR A 302 -22.50 21.02 -10.06
N ARG A 303 -23.06 22.08 -9.47
CA ARG A 303 -23.14 22.21 -8.00
C ARG A 303 -24.00 21.12 -7.40
N TRP A 304 -25.20 20.92 -7.92
CA TRP A 304 -26.13 19.93 -7.39
C TRP A 304 -25.66 18.50 -7.63
N PHE A 305 -25.03 18.22 -8.78
CA PHE A 305 -24.40 16.92 -8.96
C PHE A 305 -23.23 16.72 -8.00
N GLY A 306 -22.42 17.75 -7.78
CA GLY A 306 -21.40 17.75 -6.74
C GLY A 306 -21.97 17.45 -5.35
N GLU A 307 -23.08 18.08 -4.98
CA GLU A 307 -23.79 17.79 -3.73
C GLU A 307 -24.34 16.35 -3.66
N ILE A 308 -24.76 15.76 -4.79
CA ILE A 308 -25.14 14.33 -4.86
C ILE A 308 -23.93 13.43 -4.63
N LEU A 309 -22.79 13.71 -5.26
CA LEU A 309 -21.54 13.00 -5.02
C LEU A 309 -21.12 13.09 -3.53
N GLY A 310 -21.24 14.29 -2.94
CA GLY A 310 -20.99 14.51 -1.51
C GLY A 310 -21.98 13.80 -0.58
N LYS A 311 -23.28 13.76 -0.94
CA LYS A 311 -24.32 13.00 -0.23
C LYS A 311 -24.00 11.51 -0.23
N VAL A 312 -23.60 10.96 -1.39
CA VAL A 312 -23.26 9.54 -1.56
C VAL A 312 -22.02 9.18 -0.78
N TYR A 313 -20.96 10.01 -0.86
CA TYR A 313 -19.79 9.87 -0.01
C TYR A 313 -20.17 9.89 1.47
N TYR A 314 -20.98 10.86 1.91
CA TYR A 314 -21.37 10.99 3.31
C TYR A 314 -22.14 9.75 3.79
N LYS A 315 -23.14 9.28 3.03
CA LYS A 315 -23.89 8.06 3.37
C LYS A 315 -22.98 6.85 3.47
N ASN A 316 -22.08 6.65 2.50
CA ASN A 316 -21.28 5.44 2.47
C ASN A 316 -20.03 5.48 3.36
N GLN A 317 -19.22 6.53 3.25
CA GLN A 317 -17.92 6.62 3.94
C GLN A 317 -18.02 7.19 5.35
N VAL A 318 -19.02 8.04 5.63
CA VAL A 318 -19.21 8.64 6.97
C VAL A 318 -20.24 7.88 7.80
N LEU A 319 -21.38 7.49 7.20
CA LEU A 319 -22.44 6.75 7.91
C LEU A 319 -22.32 5.22 7.78
N GLY A 320 -21.50 4.71 6.85
CA GLY A 320 -21.35 3.26 6.64
C GLY A 320 -22.53 2.61 5.92
N GLU A 321 -23.39 3.39 5.25
CA GLU A 321 -24.56 2.87 4.53
C GLU A 321 -24.15 2.19 3.21
N ASP A 322 -24.81 1.09 2.87
CA ASP A 322 -24.73 0.46 1.53
C ASP A 322 -25.61 1.26 0.54
N PHE A 323 -25.11 2.44 0.14
CA PHE A 323 -25.81 3.28 -0.81
C PHE A 323 -25.89 2.61 -2.17
N ARG A 324 -27.11 2.37 -2.63
CA ARG A 324 -27.41 1.92 -3.99
C ARG A 324 -28.37 2.92 -4.65
N PRO A 325 -28.11 3.32 -5.90
CA PRO A 325 -29.01 4.22 -6.61
C PRO A 325 -30.34 3.51 -6.91
N LEU A 326 -31.38 4.30 -7.19
CA LEU A 326 -32.66 3.77 -7.63
C LEU A 326 -32.47 2.99 -8.95
N GLN A 327 -32.77 1.69 -8.93
CA GLN A 327 -32.62 0.78 -10.07
C GLN A 327 -33.59 -0.41 -9.95
N PRO A 328 -33.88 -1.14 -11.05
CA PRO A 328 -34.66 -2.37 -10.98
C PRO A 328 -33.97 -3.42 -10.12
N LYS A 329 -34.77 -4.22 -9.40
CA LYS A 329 -34.34 -5.48 -8.78
C LYS A 329 -34.88 -6.71 -9.47
N GLU A 330 -36.04 -6.58 -10.12
CA GLU A 330 -36.73 -7.69 -10.72
C GLU A 330 -37.64 -7.20 -11.86
N ILE A 331 -37.78 -8.01 -12.90
CA ILE A 331 -38.82 -7.88 -13.92
C ILE A 331 -39.61 -9.18 -13.92
N SER A 332 -40.94 -9.10 -13.81
CA SER A 332 -41.80 -10.29 -13.76
C SER A 332 -43.06 -10.13 -14.60
N ARG A 333 -43.55 -11.25 -15.14
CA ARG A 333 -44.86 -11.27 -15.82
C ARG A 333 -45.96 -11.31 -14.75
N THR A 334 -47.10 -10.75 -15.08
CA THR A 334 -48.28 -10.85 -14.20
C THR A 334 -49.25 -11.91 -14.73
N ILE A 335 -50.39 -12.09 -14.03
CA ILE A 335 -51.49 -12.92 -14.53
C ILE A 335 -52.16 -12.31 -15.77
N ASP A 336 -52.08 -10.99 -15.94
CA ASP A 336 -52.47 -10.34 -17.18
C ASP A 336 -51.30 -10.44 -18.18
N PRO A 337 -51.48 -11.13 -19.33
CA PRO A 337 -50.41 -11.32 -20.31
C PRO A 337 -49.95 -10.01 -20.96
N LYS A 338 -50.68 -8.89 -20.77
CA LYS A 338 -50.29 -7.57 -21.26
C LYS A 338 -49.45 -6.79 -20.27
N VAL A 339 -49.38 -7.21 -19.01
CA VAL A 339 -48.72 -6.44 -17.95
C VAL A 339 -47.42 -7.11 -17.53
N VAL A 340 -46.35 -6.31 -17.53
CA VAL A 340 -45.06 -6.66 -16.94
C VAL A 340 -44.77 -5.71 -15.79
N LYS A 341 -44.34 -6.29 -14.68
CA LYS A 341 -44.01 -5.58 -13.45
C LYS A 341 -42.51 -5.39 -13.37
N VAL A 342 -42.07 -4.16 -13.11
CA VAL A 342 -40.68 -3.84 -12.79
C VAL A 342 -40.61 -3.45 -11.33
N LYS A 343 -40.02 -4.30 -10.51
CA LYS A 343 -39.83 -4.05 -9.08
C LYS A 343 -38.50 -3.34 -8.88
N PHE A 344 -38.46 -2.26 -8.10
CA PHE A 344 -37.26 -1.45 -7.89
C PHE A 344 -36.61 -1.70 -6.53
N LEU A 345 -35.31 -1.47 -6.47
CA LEU A 345 -34.59 -1.13 -5.24
C LEU A 345 -34.80 0.36 -4.99
N VAL A 346 -35.61 0.71 -4.00
CA VAL A 346 -36.03 2.09 -3.73
C VAL A 346 -35.38 2.57 -2.43
N PRO A 347 -34.42 3.51 -2.47
CA PRO A 347 -33.80 4.02 -1.25
C PRO A 347 -34.81 4.67 -0.30
N TYR A 348 -35.75 5.46 -0.85
CA TYR A 348 -36.84 6.07 -0.08
C TYR A 348 -38.18 5.99 -0.82
N LEU A 349 -39.13 5.22 -0.28
CA LEU A 349 -40.50 5.19 -0.79
C LEU A 349 -41.26 6.50 -0.45
N PRO A 350 -42.30 6.85 -1.24
CA PRO A 350 -42.79 6.18 -2.44
C PRO A 350 -41.98 6.52 -3.71
N LEU A 351 -42.15 5.71 -4.76
CA LEU A 351 -41.73 6.06 -6.12
C LEU A 351 -42.61 7.19 -6.68
N VAL A 352 -42.02 8.06 -7.49
CA VAL A 352 -42.72 9.19 -8.13
C VAL A 352 -42.31 9.33 -9.58
N LEU A 353 -43.30 9.50 -10.46
CA LEU A 353 -43.11 9.93 -11.85
C LEU A 353 -43.11 11.47 -11.87
N ASP A 354 -41.91 12.05 -11.80
CA ASP A 354 -41.69 13.48 -11.63
C ASP A 354 -41.66 14.21 -12.97
N GLU A 355 -42.64 15.09 -13.18
CA GLU A 355 -42.73 15.98 -14.34
C GLU A 355 -42.37 17.45 -14.00
N LYS A 356 -41.85 17.69 -12.79
CA LYS A 356 -41.61 19.02 -12.21
C LYS A 356 -40.14 19.40 -12.26
N LEU A 357 -39.25 18.48 -11.88
CA LEU A 357 -37.80 18.71 -11.97
C LEU A 357 -37.25 18.41 -13.37
N ILE A 358 -37.95 17.58 -14.13
CA ILE A 358 -37.64 17.24 -15.51
C ILE A 358 -38.94 17.16 -16.31
N SER A 359 -38.91 17.64 -17.56
CA SER A 359 -40.07 17.56 -18.44
C SER A 359 -40.53 16.12 -18.68
N LYS A 360 -41.84 15.95 -18.85
CA LYS A 360 -42.46 14.65 -19.14
C LYS A 360 -41.85 14.01 -20.39
N GLN A 361 -41.34 12.79 -20.25
CA GLN A 361 -40.87 11.96 -21.35
C GLN A 361 -42.00 11.06 -21.88
N PRO A 362 -41.96 10.62 -23.16
CA PRO A 362 -42.84 9.58 -23.66
C PRO A 362 -42.83 8.36 -22.73
N ASP A 363 -44.01 7.90 -22.31
CA ASP A 363 -44.19 6.80 -21.36
C ASP A 363 -43.30 6.91 -20.11
N PHE A 364 -43.04 8.13 -19.66
CA PHE A 364 -42.16 8.46 -18.53
C PHE A 364 -40.72 7.95 -18.64
N GLY A 365 -40.29 7.60 -19.86
CA GLY A 365 -38.98 7.03 -20.14
C GLY A 365 -38.96 5.51 -20.30
N PHE A 366 -40.09 4.82 -20.11
CA PHE A 366 -40.19 3.36 -20.26
C PHE A 366 -40.48 2.93 -21.68
N GLU A 367 -39.87 1.84 -22.10
CA GLU A 367 -40.11 1.19 -23.38
C GLU A 367 -40.16 -0.31 -23.18
N ILE A 368 -41.06 -0.98 -23.92
CA ILE A 368 -41.16 -2.44 -23.94
C ILE A 368 -41.01 -2.95 -25.37
N TYR A 369 -40.27 -4.04 -25.52
CA TYR A 369 -40.07 -4.72 -26.80
C TYR A 369 -40.49 -6.18 -26.67
N LEU A 370 -41.18 -6.68 -27.68
CA LEU A 370 -41.56 -8.09 -27.82
C LEU A 370 -40.77 -8.69 -28.98
N ASN A 371 -39.95 -9.69 -28.70
CA ASN A 371 -39.07 -10.35 -29.68
C ASN A 371 -38.23 -9.34 -30.49
N GLY A 372 -37.70 -8.31 -29.82
CA GLY A 372 -36.90 -7.25 -30.46
C GLY A 372 -37.70 -6.11 -31.11
N THR A 373 -39.03 -6.19 -31.17
CA THR A 373 -39.90 -5.17 -31.79
C THR A 373 -40.54 -4.29 -30.72
N LYS A 374 -40.45 -2.96 -30.85
CA LYS A 374 -41.06 -2.02 -29.88
C LYS A 374 -42.58 -2.15 -29.88
N VAL A 375 -43.18 -2.16 -28.69
CA VAL A 375 -44.62 -2.26 -28.49
C VAL A 375 -45.12 -1.01 -27.76
N ALA A 376 -46.31 -0.53 -28.12
CA ALA A 376 -46.94 0.62 -27.47
C ALA A 376 -47.46 0.26 -26.08
N LEU A 377 -47.17 1.13 -25.10
CA LEU A 377 -47.72 1.04 -23.75
C LEU A 377 -49.10 1.71 -23.69
N ALA A 378 -50.05 1.04 -23.04
CA ALA A 378 -51.36 1.58 -22.70
C ALA A 378 -51.30 2.40 -21.40
N SER A 379 -50.44 2.00 -20.44
CA SER A 379 -50.25 2.74 -19.18
C SER A 379 -48.92 2.39 -18.49
N VAL A 380 -48.46 3.34 -17.67
CA VAL A 380 -47.32 3.20 -16.75
C VAL A 380 -47.84 3.63 -15.37
N VAL A 381 -47.89 2.69 -14.41
CA VAL A 381 -48.52 2.93 -13.10
C VAL A 381 -47.55 2.61 -11.97
N VAL A 382 -47.43 3.55 -11.02
CA VAL A 382 -46.69 3.31 -9.77
C VAL A 382 -47.55 2.49 -8.81
N ASN A 383 -47.00 1.39 -8.32
CA ASN A 383 -47.65 0.50 -7.36
C ASN A 383 -46.66 0.09 -6.26
N GLY A 384 -46.57 0.89 -5.20
CA GLY A 384 -45.61 0.67 -4.11
C GLY A 384 -44.16 0.84 -4.58
N ASP A 385 -43.37 -0.24 -4.50
CA ASP A 385 -41.99 -0.32 -5.01
C ASP A 385 -41.90 -0.82 -6.46
N CYS A 386 -43.04 -0.93 -7.15
CA CYS A 386 -43.15 -1.46 -8.51
C CYS A 386 -43.64 -0.39 -9.50
N ILE A 387 -43.26 -0.57 -10.77
CA ILE A 387 -43.90 0.03 -11.93
C ILE A 387 -44.58 -1.08 -12.72
N ASP A 388 -45.90 -0.98 -12.87
CA ASP A 388 -46.68 -1.87 -13.73
C ASP A 388 -46.75 -1.25 -15.14
N LEU A 389 -46.17 -1.94 -16.12
CA LEU A 389 -46.13 -1.55 -17.53
C LEU A 389 -47.18 -2.35 -18.29
N THR A 390 -48.24 -1.69 -18.76
CA THR A 390 -49.32 -2.34 -19.52
C THR A 390 -49.11 -2.12 -21.01
N SER A 391 -48.93 -3.20 -21.77
CA SER A 391 -48.83 -3.20 -23.22
C SER A 391 -50.22 -3.18 -23.88
N THR A 392 -50.30 -2.69 -25.12
CA THR A 392 -51.52 -2.77 -25.94
C THR A 392 -51.83 -4.19 -26.44
N ILE A 393 -50.80 -5.04 -26.53
CA ILE A 393 -50.87 -6.46 -26.98
C ILE A 393 -50.31 -7.41 -25.92
N ASP A 394 -50.61 -8.71 -26.06
CA ASP A 394 -50.10 -9.76 -25.17
C ASP A 394 -48.59 -9.98 -25.38
N LEU A 395 -47.86 -10.16 -24.29
CA LEU A 395 -46.39 -10.23 -24.25
C LEU A 395 -45.88 -11.68 -24.20
N THR A 396 -46.32 -12.54 -25.14
CA THR A 396 -46.11 -14.01 -25.10
C THR A 396 -44.72 -14.52 -25.51
N GLY A 397 -43.77 -13.63 -25.80
CA GLY A 397 -42.41 -13.96 -26.25
C GLY A 397 -41.32 -13.38 -25.35
N ASP A 398 -40.13 -13.19 -25.90
CA ASP A 398 -39.04 -12.48 -25.22
C ASP A 398 -39.47 -11.03 -24.97
N VAL A 399 -39.43 -10.59 -23.72
CA VAL A 399 -39.76 -9.22 -23.32
C VAL A 399 -38.49 -8.48 -22.95
N GLU A 400 -38.24 -7.34 -23.56
CA GLU A 400 -37.15 -6.46 -23.19
C GLU A 400 -37.73 -5.16 -22.62
N VAL A 401 -37.24 -4.73 -21.46
CA VAL A 401 -37.64 -3.48 -20.82
C VAL A 401 -36.45 -2.54 -20.86
N VAL A 402 -36.69 -1.34 -21.37
CA VAL A 402 -35.70 -0.26 -21.44
C VAL A 402 -36.24 0.94 -20.68
N TYR A 403 -35.40 1.59 -19.90
CA TYR A 403 -35.72 2.85 -19.26
C TYR A 403 -34.63 3.88 -19.55
N ALA A 404 -35.05 5.11 -19.86
CA ALA A 404 -34.16 6.18 -20.28
C ALA A 404 -33.27 5.75 -21.46
N GLY A 405 -33.91 5.16 -22.48
CA GLY A 405 -33.26 4.67 -23.69
C GLY A 405 -32.96 5.76 -24.72
N ILE A 406 -32.50 5.34 -25.91
CA ILE A 406 -32.18 6.25 -27.00
C ILE A 406 -33.39 7.07 -27.49
N ASN A 407 -34.62 6.51 -27.43
CA ASN A 407 -35.82 7.21 -27.91
C ASN A 407 -36.30 8.32 -26.98
N THR A 408 -35.83 8.34 -25.72
CA THR A 408 -36.04 9.46 -24.78
C THR A 408 -34.76 10.29 -24.63
N SER A 409 -33.77 10.07 -25.51
CA SER A 409 -32.44 10.65 -25.42
C SER A 409 -31.79 10.45 -24.04
N GLY A 410 -31.90 9.27 -23.43
CA GLY A 410 -31.26 9.03 -22.13
C GLY A 410 -31.97 9.68 -20.94
N LYS A 411 -33.28 9.98 -21.05
CA LYS A 411 -34.08 10.62 -19.98
C LYS A 411 -35.22 9.74 -19.47
N GLY A 412 -35.56 9.87 -18.21
CA GLY A 412 -36.81 9.35 -17.65
C GLY A 412 -37.30 10.17 -16.46
N ASN A 413 -38.53 9.92 -16.03
CA ASN A 413 -39.19 10.71 -14.98
C ASN A 413 -39.24 10.01 -13.62
N LEU A 414 -38.79 8.75 -13.50
CA LEU A 414 -38.88 7.99 -12.26
C LEU A 414 -37.79 8.41 -11.25
N ARG A 415 -38.22 8.75 -10.04
CA ARG A 415 -37.38 8.95 -8.86
C ARG A 415 -37.99 8.37 -7.60
N ASP A 416 -37.21 8.37 -6.53
CA ASP A 416 -37.66 8.06 -5.18
C ASP A 416 -38.14 9.34 -4.44
N SER A 417 -38.46 9.23 -3.15
CA SER A 417 -38.91 10.35 -2.30
C SER A 417 -37.90 10.72 -1.21
N ASP A 418 -36.59 10.62 -1.50
CA ASP A 418 -35.54 10.97 -0.52
C ASP A 418 -35.73 12.43 -0.02
N PRO A 419 -35.91 12.67 1.30
CA PRO A 419 -36.15 14.02 1.82
C PRO A 419 -34.89 14.90 1.81
N TYR A 420 -33.77 14.41 1.28
CA TYR A 420 -32.52 15.15 1.20
C TYR A 420 -32.63 16.42 0.34
N THR A 421 -32.15 17.54 0.85
CA THR A 421 -32.09 18.82 0.12
C THR A 421 -30.65 19.31 -0.02
N SER A 422 -30.40 20.13 -1.03
CA SER A 422 -29.13 20.81 -1.24
C SER A 422 -28.85 21.83 -0.14
N PHE A 423 -27.60 22.25 -0.03
CA PHE A 423 -27.19 23.46 0.71
C PHE A 423 -27.23 24.71 -0.16
N THR A 424 -27.21 24.52 -1.47
CA THR A 424 -27.17 25.61 -2.45
C THR A 424 -28.52 25.87 -3.09
N LYS A 425 -28.89 27.14 -3.20
CA LYS A 425 -30.14 27.59 -3.84
C LYS A 425 -30.01 27.62 -5.37
N TYR A 426 -31.15 27.50 -6.06
CA TYR A 426 -31.20 27.70 -7.51
C TYR A 426 -30.97 29.17 -7.87
N ILE A 427 -29.87 29.44 -8.57
CA ILE A 427 -29.55 30.77 -9.06
C ILE A 427 -30.14 30.96 -10.45
N ASP A 428 -30.94 32.01 -10.61
CA ASP A 428 -31.39 32.49 -11.92
C ASP A 428 -30.20 33.03 -12.71
N LEU A 429 -29.68 32.19 -13.62
CA LEU A 429 -28.58 32.60 -14.49
C LEU A 429 -29.03 33.67 -15.49
N ASP A 430 -30.32 33.71 -15.85
CA ASP A 430 -30.94 34.65 -16.80
C ASP A 430 -31.47 35.93 -16.15
N LYS A 431 -31.17 36.13 -14.85
CA LYS A 431 -31.53 37.32 -14.10
C LYS A 431 -31.02 38.59 -14.78
N LYS A 432 -31.88 39.60 -14.86
CA LYS A 432 -31.54 40.96 -15.30
C LYS A 432 -31.39 41.91 -14.12
N ASP A 433 -30.49 42.87 -14.25
CA ASP A 433 -30.34 43.97 -13.29
C ASP A 433 -31.35 45.10 -13.56
N GLY A 434 -31.29 46.16 -12.75
CA GLY A 434 -32.17 47.33 -12.87
C GLY A 434 -32.01 48.14 -14.16
N THR A 435 -30.98 47.85 -14.97
CA THR A 435 -30.74 48.46 -16.28
C THR A 435 -31.29 47.62 -17.44
N GLY A 436 -31.77 46.40 -17.15
CA GLY A 436 -32.24 45.43 -18.16
C GLY A 436 -31.12 44.59 -18.78
N ALA A 437 -29.86 44.78 -18.34
CA ALA A 437 -28.73 43.93 -18.69
C ALA A 437 -28.77 42.62 -17.89
N TYR A 438 -28.23 41.54 -18.46
CA TYR A 438 -28.12 40.27 -17.73
C TYR A 438 -27.02 40.38 -16.67
N VAL A 439 -27.32 39.94 -15.44
CA VAL A 439 -26.36 39.89 -14.33
C VAL A 439 -25.17 38.98 -14.67
N TYR A 440 -25.45 37.88 -15.38
CA TYR A 440 -24.43 36.96 -15.87
C TYR A 440 -24.30 37.06 -17.38
N GLU A 441 -23.11 37.42 -17.85
CA GLU A 441 -22.81 37.56 -19.28
C GLU A 441 -23.11 36.27 -20.07
N ARG A 442 -23.61 36.46 -21.29
CA ARG A 442 -24.08 35.37 -22.14
C ARG A 442 -24.20 35.80 -23.61
N SER A 443 -24.19 34.82 -24.51
CA SER A 443 -24.35 35.04 -25.96
C SER A 443 -25.83 35.16 -26.36
N SER A 444 -26.11 35.84 -27.48
CA SER A 444 -27.45 35.85 -28.07
C SER A 444 -27.90 34.41 -28.38
N GLY A 445 -29.16 34.07 -28.06
CA GLY A 445 -29.69 32.71 -28.23
C GLY A 445 -29.31 31.67 -27.16
N SER A 446 -28.45 32.00 -26.19
CA SER A 446 -28.08 31.10 -25.07
C SER A 446 -29.01 31.17 -23.84
N LEU A 447 -30.30 31.46 -24.05
CA LEU A 447 -31.29 31.45 -22.97
C LEU A 447 -31.37 30.02 -22.44
N HIS A 448 -31.44 29.87 -21.12
CA HIS A 448 -31.80 28.56 -20.61
C HIS A 448 -33.20 28.21 -21.16
N PRO A 449 -33.40 27.00 -21.71
CA PRO A 449 -34.72 26.64 -22.20
C PRO A 449 -35.67 26.58 -21.00
N VAL A 450 -36.67 27.46 -20.97
CA VAL A 450 -37.66 27.55 -19.87
C VAL A 450 -38.35 26.20 -19.64
N SER A 451 -38.52 25.40 -20.70
CA SER A 451 -39.11 24.05 -20.64
C SER A 451 -38.27 23.00 -19.90
N SER A 452 -37.03 23.32 -19.52
CA SER A 452 -36.12 22.44 -18.78
C SER A 452 -35.75 22.98 -17.40
N GLU A 453 -36.36 24.09 -16.98
CA GLU A 453 -36.18 24.61 -15.62
C GLU A 453 -36.93 23.73 -14.62
N PRO A 454 -36.31 23.39 -13.47
CA PRO A 454 -37.02 22.73 -12.40
C PRO A 454 -38.08 23.67 -11.82
N VAL A 455 -39.32 23.19 -11.72
CA VAL A 455 -40.47 23.97 -11.26
C VAL A 455 -41.08 23.39 -9.98
N ASP A 456 -41.82 24.22 -9.24
CA ASP A 456 -42.57 23.80 -8.06
C ASP A 456 -43.95 23.20 -8.42
N GLY A 457 -44.78 22.95 -7.39
CA GLY A 457 -46.13 22.43 -7.56
C GLY A 457 -47.06 23.33 -8.39
N THR A 458 -46.79 24.63 -8.44
CA THR A 458 -47.54 25.62 -9.23
C THR A 458 -47.06 25.71 -10.68
N GLY A 459 -45.90 25.13 -10.99
CA GLY A 459 -45.24 25.24 -12.29
C GLY A 459 -44.33 26.46 -12.42
N ALA A 460 -44.06 27.18 -11.33
CA ALA A 460 -43.10 28.28 -11.31
C ALA A 460 -41.66 27.75 -11.10
N PRO A 461 -40.62 28.35 -11.72
CA PRO A 461 -39.24 27.97 -11.48
C PRO A 461 -38.85 28.10 -10.01
N ILE A 462 -38.05 27.16 -9.49
CA ILE A 462 -37.67 27.10 -8.06
C ILE A 462 -36.53 28.06 -7.67
N TYR A 463 -36.44 29.23 -8.32
CA TYR A 463 -35.39 30.21 -8.03
C TYR A 463 -35.36 30.60 -6.55
N ASP A 464 -34.15 30.77 -6.01
CA ASP A 464 -33.86 31.08 -4.61
C ASP A 464 -34.33 30.02 -3.58
N GLN A 465 -34.79 28.85 -4.04
CA GLN A 465 -35.14 27.69 -3.21
C GLN A 465 -34.00 26.66 -3.22
N LEU A 466 -33.95 25.82 -2.18
CA LEU A 466 -33.04 24.68 -2.12
C LEU A 466 -33.52 23.58 -3.08
N TYR A 467 -32.58 22.94 -3.76
CA TYR A 467 -32.87 21.88 -4.71
C TYR A 467 -33.08 20.54 -3.99
N PRO A 468 -34.14 19.79 -4.30
CA PRO A 468 -34.33 18.46 -3.74
C PRO A 468 -33.36 17.46 -4.39
N LEU A 469 -32.58 16.75 -3.58
CA LEU A 469 -31.58 15.77 -4.03
C LEU A 469 -32.16 14.36 -4.04
N TYR A 470 -33.25 14.17 -4.77
CA TYR A 470 -33.88 12.86 -4.97
C TYR A 470 -32.96 11.88 -5.71
N ASN A 471 -33.17 10.58 -5.51
CA ASN A 471 -32.48 9.56 -6.29
C ASN A 471 -33.32 9.22 -7.53
N PHE A 472 -32.96 9.78 -8.68
CA PHE A 472 -33.55 9.42 -9.97
C PHE A 472 -33.09 8.04 -10.43
N SER A 473 -33.97 7.31 -11.12
CA SER A 473 -33.67 5.96 -11.59
C SER A 473 -32.55 5.98 -12.62
N LEU A 474 -31.59 5.08 -12.47
CA LEU A 474 -30.62 4.79 -13.52
C LEU A 474 -31.33 4.31 -14.79
N ALA A 475 -30.76 4.63 -15.94
CA ALA A 475 -31.08 4.03 -17.22
C ALA A 475 -30.72 2.54 -17.20
N PHE A 476 -31.57 1.68 -17.76
CA PHE A 476 -31.32 0.25 -17.76
C PHE A 476 -31.92 -0.45 -18.98
N TYR A 477 -31.36 -1.62 -19.28
CA TYR A 477 -31.86 -2.58 -20.26
C TYR A 477 -31.81 -3.98 -19.66
N TYR A 478 -32.94 -4.68 -19.65
CA TYR A 478 -33.03 -6.07 -19.22
C TYR A 478 -33.97 -6.86 -20.12
N LYS A 479 -33.65 -8.15 -20.29
CA LYS A 479 -34.40 -9.08 -21.14
C LYS A 479 -34.92 -10.24 -20.31
N LEU A 480 -36.25 -10.36 -20.24
CA LEU A 480 -36.98 -11.49 -19.69
C LEU A 480 -37.30 -12.47 -20.84
N LYS A 481 -36.76 -13.68 -20.79
CA LYS A 481 -36.98 -14.67 -21.87
C LYS A 481 -38.44 -15.13 -21.91
N ALA A 482 -38.88 -15.63 -23.06
CA ALA A 482 -40.21 -16.19 -23.23
C ALA A 482 -40.55 -17.28 -22.20
N THR A 483 -39.57 -18.09 -21.81
CA THR A 483 -39.70 -19.18 -20.85
C THR A 483 -39.72 -18.74 -19.40
N ASP A 484 -39.28 -17.51 -19.11
CA ASP A 484 -39.00 -17.07 -17.76
C ASP A 484 -40.18 -16.27 -17.22
N GLN A 485 -40.59 -16.58 -15.99
CA GLN A 485 -41.59 -15.79 -15.27
C GLN A 485 -40.98 -14.55 -14.61
N ILE A 486 -39.73 -14.66 -14.16
CA ILE A 486 -39.04 -13.63 -13.40
C ILE A 486 -37.61 -13.52 -13.91
N TYR A 487 -37.15 -12.29 -14.12
CA TYR A 487 -35.75 -11.92 -14.28
C TYR A 487 -35.32 -11.18 -13.02
N THR A 488 -34.36 -11.72 -12.28
CA THR A 488 -33.76 -11.05 -11.12
C THR A 488 -32.45 -10.40 -11.55
N VAL A 489 -32.27 -9.12 -11.22
CA VAL A 489 -31.02 -8.41 -11.50
C VAL A 489 -29.92 -9.00 -10.61
N PRO A 490 -28.80 -9.48 -11.19
CA PRO A 490 -27.76 -10.15 -10.43
C PRO A 490 -26.98 -9.16 -9.55
N ASN A 491 -26.37 -9.69 -8.48
CA ASN A 491 -25.44 -8.99 -7.59
C ASN A 491 -26.04 -7.76 -6.86
N LEU A 492 -27.36 -7.68 -6.71
CA LEU A 492 -28.00 -6.62 -5.90
C LEU A 492 -28.01 -6.92 -4.40
N THR A 493 -27.87 -8.18 -4.01
CA THR A 493 -27.76 -8.58 -2.60
C THR A 493 -26.31 -8.87 -2.28
N LYS A 494 -25.62 -7.92 -1.65
CA LYS A 494 -24.53 -8.29 -0.76
C LYS A 494 -25.13 -9.08 0.40
N SER A 495 -24.45 -10.13 0.86
CA SER A 495 -24.83 -10.88 2.05
C SER A 495 -25.27 -9.89 3.14
N ALA A 496 -26.46 -10.09 3.72
CA ALA A 496 -26.98 -9.23 4.78
C ALA A 496 -25.86 -8.95 5.76
N PHE A 497 -25.64 -7.67 6.07
CA PHE A 497 -24.56 -7.26 6.95
C PHE A 497 -24.71 -8.00 8.28
N VAL A 498 -23.84 -8.97 8.49
CA VAL A 498 -23.83 -9.78 9.71
C VAL A 498 -23.06 -8.95 10.72
N ASN A 499 -23.81 -8.16 11.50
CA ASN A 499 -23.24 -7.33 12.55
C ASN A 499 -22.43 -8.19 13.53
N VAL A 500 -21.32 -7.63 14.01
CA VAL A 500 -20.59 -8.19 15.14
C VAL A 500 -21.50 -8.20 16.37
N SER A 501 -21.86 -9.39 16.83
CA SER A 501 -22.62 -9.60 18.06
C SER A 501 -21.70 -9.62 19.28
N GLY A 502 -20.44 -10.02 19.12
CA GLY A 502 -19.43 -10.02 20.17
C GLY A 502 -18.01 -10.26 19.67
N ILE A 503 -17.03 -10.02 20.54
CA ILE A 503 -15.62 -10.29 20.31
C ILE A 503 -15.08 -11.02 21.53
N ASN A 504 -14.15 -11.94 21.32
CA ASN A 504 -13.30 -12.48 22.36
C ASN A 504 -11.84 -12.24 21.99
N VAL A 505 -10.94 -12.24 22.97
CA VAL A 505 -9.50 -12.15 22.76
C VAL A 505 -8.78 -13.19 23.61
N SER A 506 -7.86 -13.92 22.98
CA SER A 506 -7.05 -14.95 23.65
C SER A 506 -5.54 -14.70 23.42
N PRO A 507 -4.70 -14.73 24.47
CA PRO A 507 -5.08 -14.80 25.89
C PRO A 507 -5.74 -13.50 26.40
N ASN A 508 -6.59 -13.58 27.42
CA ASN A 508 -7.24 -12.41 28.06
C ASN A 508 -6.45 -11.85 29.26
N THR A 509 -5.32 -12.47 29.61
CA THR A 509 -4.33 -11.93 30.54
C THR A 509 -2.93 -12.30 30.07
N LEU A 510 -1.98 -11.38 30.22
CA LEU A 510 -0.58 -11.58 29.89
C LEU A 510 0.29 -11.10 31.06
N SER A 511 1.33 -11.87 31.39
CA SER A 511 2.41 -11.44 32.28
C SER A 511 3.68 -11.36 31.46
N MET A 512 4.22 -10.15 31.29
CA MET A 512 5.26 -9.87 30.28
C MET A 512 6.45 -9.14 30.88
N ASN A 513 7.66 -9.61 30.54
CA ASN A 513 8.90 -8.90 30.84
C ASN A 513 9.12 -7.76 29.84
N TYR A 514 9.79 -6.69 30.24
CA TYR A 514 10.16 -5.58 29.34
C TYR A 514 10.81 -6.07 28.03
N GLY A 515 10.40 -5.46 26.92
CA GLY A 515 10.93 -5.75 25.58
C GLY A 515 10.40 -7.05 24.96
N THR A 516 9.65 -7.87 25.70
CA THR A 516 8.98 -9.05 25.12
C THR A 516 7.73 -8.65 24.36
N THR A 517 7.39 -9.47 23.36
CA THR A 517 6.15 -9.34 22.61
C THR A 517 5.26 -10.56 22.82
N ALA A 518 3.95 -10.36 22.70
CA ALA A 518 2.96 -11.43 22.74
C ALA A 518 1.83 -11.11 21.75
N THR A 519 1.32 -12.12 21.06
CA THR A 519 0.24 -11.93 20.09
C THR A 519 -1.10 -12.28 20.72
N LEU A 520 -2.04 -11.36 20.62
CA LEU A 520 -3.45 -11.55 20.96
C LEU A 520 -4.21 -11.98 19.72
N THR A 521 -4.96 -13.07 19.82
CA THR A 521 -5.84 -13.55 18.74
C THR A 521 -7.28 -13.14 19.05
N PRO A 522 -7.86 -12.20 18.28
CA PRO A 522 -9.27 -11.86 18.42
C PRO A 522 -10.13 -12.93 17.72
N THR A 523 -11.28 -13.25 18.28
CA THR A 523 -12.34 -14.06 17.65
C THR A 523 -13.60 -13.22 17.57
N VAL A 524 -14.09 -12.97 16.37
CA VAL A 524 -15.29 -12.16 16.11
C VAL A 524 -16.50 -13.07 15.97
N PHE A 525 -17.61 -12.72 16.62
CA PHE A 525 -18.87 -13.46 16.57
C PHE A 525 -19.97 -12.63 15.91
N PRO A 526 -20.81 -13.26 15.06
CA PRO A 526 -20.59 -14.60 14.51
C PRO A 526 -19.36 -14.63 13.58
N SER A 527 -18.78 -15.80 13.31
CA SER A 527 -17.54 -15.92 12.53
C SER A 527 -17.66 -15.47 11.07
N ASN A 528 -18.89 -15.32 10.59
CA ASN A 528 -19.24 -14.77 9.28
C ASN A 528 -19.65 -13.29 9.34
N ALA A 529 -19.28 -12.55 10.41
CA ALA A 529 -19.50 -11.11 10.50
C ALA A 529 -18.95 -10.40 9.25
N THR A 530 -19.73 -9.49 8.68
CA THR A 530 -19.40 -8.85 7.39
C THR A 530 -18.19 -7.92 7.50
N ASN A 531 -17.97 -7.31 8.67
CA ASN A 531 -16.77 -6.57 9.00
C ASN A 531 -16.15 -7.09 10.30
N SER A 532 -15.09 -7.89 10.19
CA SER A 532 -14.36 -8.48 11.32
C SER A 532 -13.12 -7.67 11.73
N SER A 533 -12.97 -6.44 11.24
CA SER A 533 -11.82 -5.58 11.53
C SER A 533 -11.81 -5.18 13.01
N ILE A 534 -10.62 -5.23 13.61
CA ILE A 534 -10.39 -4.96 15.03
C ILE A 534 -9.45 -3.77 15.17
N LEU A 535 -9.90 -2.76 15.90
CA LEU A 535 -9.05 -1.69 16.42
C LEU A 535 -8.44 -2.12 17.75
N TRP A 536 -7.18 -1.78 17.95
CA TRP A 536 -6.46 -2.08 19.17
C TRP A 536 -6.12 -0.80 19.92
N SER A 537 -6.24 -0.84 21.24
CA SER A 537 -5.81 0.26 22.09
C SER A 537 -5.21 -0.27 23.39
N SER A 538 -4.34 0.52 24.01
CA SER A 538 -3.80 0.23 25.34
C SER A 538 -4.24 1.32 26.32
N SER A 539 -4.67 0.92 27.52
CA SER A 539 -4.99 1.88 28.59
C SER A 539 -3.74 2.56 29.16
N ASN A 540 -2.54 2.00 28.92
CA ASN A 540 -1.27 2.53 29.40
C ASN A 540 -0.10 2.12 28.48
N GLU A 541 0.20 2.95 27.48
CA GLU A 541 1.28 2.72 26.50
C GLU A 541 2.69 2.75 27.14
N SER A 542 2.86 3.29 28.35
CA SER A 542 4.12 3.20 29.09
C SER A 542 4.38 1.82 29.71
N VAL A 543 3.34 0.99 29.79
CA VAL A 543 3.43 -0.40 30.28
C VAL A 543 3.41 -1.39 29.11
N ALA A 544 2.45 -1.25 28.20
CA ALA A 544 2.38 -2.07 26.99
C ALA A 544 1.74 -1.31 25.83
N THR A 545 2.31 -1.43 24.64
CA THR A 545 1.71 -0.97 23.38
C THR A 545 1.13 -2.16 22.62
N VAL A 546 0.24 -1.88 21.67
CA VAL A 546 -0.35 -2.91 20.81
C VAL A 546 -0.44 -2.41 19.38
N SER A 547 -0.04 -3.23 18.42
CA SER A 547 -0.19 -2.96 16.99
C SER A 547 -0.65 -4.24 16.30
N ASN A 548 -1.81 -4.19 15.62
CA ASN A 548 -2.39 -5.34 14.91
C ASN A 548 -2.46 -6.64 15.75
N GLY A 549 -2.81 -6.51 17.04
CA GLY A 549 -2.88 -7.63 17.98
C GLY A 549 -1.53 -8.09 18.55
N VAL A 550 -0.40 -7.53 18.10
CA VAL A 550 0.91 -7.76 18.70
C VAL A 550 1.11 -6.76 19.83
N VAL A 551 1.16 -7.26 21.06
CA VAL A 551 1.45 -6.50 22.27
C VAL A 551 2.95 -6.47 22.49
N THR A 552 3.51 -5.29 22.74
CA THR A 552 4.91 -5.12 23.15
C THR A 552 4.93 -4.57 24.57
N ALA A 553 5.64 -5.22 25.48
CA ALA A 553 5.85 -4.69 26.82
C ALA A 553 6.89 -3.56 26.78
N ILE A 554 6.44 -2.34 27.11
CA ILE A 554 7.24 -1.10 27.03
C ILE A 554 7.79 -0.69 28.40
N GLY A 555 7.28 -1.24 29.52
CA GLY A 555 7.87 -1.01 30.83
C GLY A 555 6.86 -0.93 31.99
N GLY A 556 7.12 -0.01 32.92
CA GLY A 556 6.36 0.16 34.16
C GLY A 556 6.99 -0.53 35.37
N SER A 557 6.48 -0.20 36.57
CA SER A 557 6.87 -0.89 37.81
C SER A 557 6.40 -2.34 37.80
N ALA A 558 7.04 -3.22 38.57
CA ALA A 558 6.54 -4.58 38.75
C ALA A 558 5.09 -4.53 39.27
N GLY A 559 4.17 -5.23 38.61
CA GLY A 559 2.73 -5.17 38.90
C GLY A 559 1.99 -4.00 38.24
N ALA A 560 2.67 -3.12 37.49
CA ALA A 560 1.98 -2.14 36.65
C ALA A 560 1.20 -2.86 35.55
N SER A 561 -0.04 -2.44 35.33
CA SER A 561 -0.94 -3.07 34.38
C SER A 561 -1.35 -2.14 33.24
N ALA A 562 -1.50 -2.69 32.05
CA ALA A 562 -2.18 -2.09 30.90
C ALA A 562 -3.31 -3.01 30.44
N THR A 563 -4.49 -2.43 30.21
CA THR A 563 -5.59 -3.15 29.57
C THR A 563 -5.52 -2.90 28.07
N ILE A 564 -5.25 -3.96 27.32
CA ILE A 564 -5.32 -3.96 25.86
C ILE A 564 -6.76 -4.23 25.44
N THR A 565 -7.36 -3.33 24.68
CA THR A 565 -8.75 -3.46 24.22
C THR A 565 -8.77 -3.69 22.71
N ALA A 566 -9.35 -4.82 22.31
CA ALA A 566 -9.78 -5.12 20.95
C ALA A 566 -11.20 -4.59 20.77
N THR A 567 -11.43 -3.71 19.82
CA THR A 567 -12.74 -3.12 19.51
C THR A 567 -13.11 -3.45 18.07
N SER A 568 -14.29 -4.02 17.82
CA SER A 568 -14.76 -4.18 16.45
C SER A 568 -15.04 -2.81 15.86
N VAL A 569 -14.54 -2.58 14.65
CA VAL A 569 -14.92 -1.39 13.86
C VAL A 569 -16.44 -1.36 13.68
N ASP A 570 -17.03 -2.54 13.51
CA ASP A 570 -18.47 -2.72 13.43
C ASP A 570 -19.14 -2.73 14.81
N GLN A 571 -20.07 -1.80 15.07
CA GLN A 571 -20.87 -1.69 16.31
C GLN A 571 -20.10 -1.54 17.64
N GLY A 572 -18.77 -1.38 17.62
CA GLY A 572 -17.96 -1.04 18.79
C GLY A 572 -17.97 -2.09 19.91
N LYS A 573 -18.15 -3.38 19.59
CA LYS A 573 -18.03 -4.46 20.59
C LYS A 573 -16.58 -4.53 21.07
N THR A 574 -16.37 -4.94 22.31
CA THR A 574 -15.02 -4.95 22.90
C THR A 574 -14.70 -6.29 23.56
N ALA A 575 -13.42 -6.64 23.50
CA ALA A 575 -12.79 -7.67 24.31
C ALA A 575 -11.48 -7.13 24.86
N THR A 576 -11.07 -7.56 26.05
CA THR A 576 -9.90 -7.01 26.72
C THR A 576 -8.90 -8.09 27.13
N CYS A 577 -7.62 -7.75 27.05
CA CYS A 577 -6.53 -8.49 27.68
C CYS A 577 -5.84 -7.61 28.73
N VAL A 578 -5.65 -8.13 29.94
CA VAL A 578 -4.87 -7.42 30.97
C VAL A 578 -3.41 -7.84 30.89
N VAL A 579 -2.53 -6.90 30.52
CA VAL A 579 -1.08 -7.07 30.51
C VAL A 579 -0.54 -6.58 31.84
N THR A 580 0.19 -7.42 32.55
CA THR A 580 0.89 -7.08 33.80
C THR A 580 2.39 -7.14 33.57
N SER A 581 3.09 -6.05 33.88
CA SER A 581 4.54 -6.01 33.82
C SER A 581 5.13 -6.88 34.95
N THR A 582 6.02 -7.80 34.58
CA THR A 582 6.77 -8.65 35.52
C THR A 582 8.14 -8.08 35.87
N SER A 583 8.58 -6.98 35.24
CA SER A 583 9.86 -6.33 35.50
C SER A 583 9.72 -5.08 36.40
N ALA A 584 10.69 -4.87 37.29
CA ALA A 584 10.81 -3.68 38.14
C ALA A 584 11.02 -2.40 37.30
N PRO A 585 10.68 -1.20 37.80
CA PRO A 585 10.76 0.03 37.01
C PRO A 585 12.20 0.33 36.60
N TYR A 586 12.40 0.63 35.32
CA TYR A 586 13.67 1.15 34.82
C TYR A 586 13.74 2.67 34.99
N VAL A 587 14.95 3.20 35.16
CA VAL A 587 15.23 4.63 35.27
C VAL A 587 16.00 5.11 34.02
N ILE A 588 15.62 6.27 33.48
CA ILE A 588 16.38 6.95 32.42
C ILE A 588 17.47 7.80 33.08
N ARG A 589 18.71 7.64 32.61
CA ARG A 589 19.90 8.33 33.13
C ARG A 589 20.55 9.11 32.01
N SER A 590 20.41 10.43 32.05
CA SER A 590 20.82 11.31 30.96
C SER A 590 22.27 11.77 31.08
N VAL A 591 23.02 11.73 29.97
CA VAL A 591 24.41 12.17 29.85
C VAL A 591 24.48 13.28 28.80
N PRO A 592 25.09 14.46 29.09
CA PRO A 592 25.78 14.81 30.32
C PRO A 592 24.89 15.46 31.40
N SER A 593 23.60 15.69 31.14
CA SER A 593 22.75 16.56 31.95
C SER A 593 22.54 16.09 33.40
N GLN A 594 22.52 14.77 33.62
CA GLN A 594 22.40 14.17 34.96
C GLN A 594 23.72 13.54 35.42
N TYR A 595 24.48 12.94 34.50
CA TYR A 595 25.77 12.30 34.78
C TYR A 595 26.82 12.84 33.83
N ALA A 596 27.97 13.28 34.36
CA ALA A 596 29.03 13.87 33.55
C ALA A 596 29.66 12.91 32.52
N THR A 597 29.61 11.59 32.76
CA THR A 597 30.17 10.57 31.87
C THR A 597 29.22 9.37 31.70
N ILE A 598 29.40 8.60 30.64
CA ILE A 598 28.62 7.40 30.34
C ILE A 598 28.88 6.34 31.40
N GLN A 599 30.14 6.17 31.84
CA GLN A 599 30.48 5.23 32.90
C GLN A 599 29.84 5.60 34.24
N ALA A 600 29.72 6.89 34.57
CA ALA A 600 29.06 7.33 35.80
C ALA A 600 27.57 6.96 35.79
N ALA A 601 26.89 7.15 34.65
CA ALA A 601 25.49 6.77 34.47
C ALA A 601 25.30 5.24 34.59
N ILE A 602 26.16 4.44 33.94
CA ILE A 602 26.13 2.96 34.04
C ILE A 602 26.44 2.47 35.45
N THR A 603 27.37 3.12 36.15
CA THR A 603 27.72 2.77 37.53
C THR A 603 26.51 2.94 38.45
N ALA A 604 25.76 4.04 38.28
CA ALA A 604 24.54 4.31 39.02
C ALA A 604 23.33 3.46 38.60
N ALA A 605 23.37 2.87 37.40
CA ALA A 605 22.27 2.11 36.83
C ALA A 605 22.00 0.76 37.51
N THR A 606 20.76 0.29 37.43
CA THR A 606 20.36 -1.09 37.72
C THR A 606 19.94 -1.80 36.44
N ALA A 607 19.94 -3.14 36.44
CA ALA A 607 19.48 -3.90 35.28
C ALA A 607 18.07 -3.47 34.86
N GLY A 608 17.87 -3.21 33.58
CA GLY A 608 16.66 -2.65 32.97
C GLY A 608 16.78 -1.16 32.61
N ASP A 609 17.67 -0.39 33.26
CA ASP A 609 17.80 1.06 33.06
C ASP A 609 18.21 1.46 31.64
N ILE A 610 17.89 2.71 31.29
CA ILE A 610 18.28 3.35 30.02
C ILE A 610 19.34 4.40 30.32
N ILE A 611 20.46 4.34 29.60
CA ILE A 611 21.46 5.41 29.54
C ILE A 611 21.21 6.22 28.28
N ASP A 612 20.82 7.48 28.43
CA ASP A 612 20.43 8.36 27.34
C ASP A 612 21.52 9.42 27.09
N ILE A 613 22.23 9.29 25.97
CA ILE A 613 23.43 10.07 25.66
C ILE A 613 23.06 11.14 24.63
N ALA A 614 23.16 12.41 25.04
CA ALA A 614 22.92 13.54 24.15
C ALA A 614 23.97 13.64 23.04
N ALA A 615 23.65 14.36 21.96
CA ALA A 615 24.59 14.64 20.88
C ALA A 615 25.90 15.26 21.40
N GLY A 616 27.04 14.80 20.87
CA GLY A 616 28.37 15.22 21.30
C GLY A 616 29.42 14.13 21.09
N THR A 617 30.68 14.48 21.37
CA THR A 617 31.82 13.56 21.33
C THR A 617 32.27 13.21 22.75
N TYR A 618 32.21 11.93 23.09
CA TYR A 618 32.55 11.37 24.39
C TYR A 618 33.80 10.52 24.26
N THR A 619 34.92 11.02 24.78
CA THR A 619 36.19 10.27 24.82
C THR A 619 36.24 9.47 26.11
N GLU A 620 35.75 8.23 26.08
CA GLU A 620 35.58 7.37 27.26
C GLU A 620 35.76 5.89 26.91
N LYS A 621 36.27 5.10 27.86
CA LYS A 621 36.20 3.63 27.82
C LYS A 621 35.06 3.19 28.73
N VAL A 622 34.04 2.58 28.14
CA VAL A 622 32.78 2.26 28.80
C VAL A 622 32.72 0.77 29.12
N THR A 623 32.52 0.44 30.39
CA THR A 623 32.29 -0.93 30.87
C THR A 623 30.87 -1.09 31.35
N CYS A 624 30.14 -2.03 30.76
CA CYS A 624 28.78 -2.37 31.14
C CYS A 624 28.69 -3.85 31.54
N ASN A 625 28.31 -4.09 32.79
CA ASN A 625 28.12 -5.42 33.37
C ASN A 625 26.65 -5.65 33.80
N LYS A 626 25.72 -4.86 33.27
CA LYS A 626 24.29 -4.88 33.59
C LYS A 626 23.48 -4.97 32.31
N ALA A 627 22.30 -5.60 32.38
CA ALA A 627 21.35 -5.62 31.26
C ALA A 627 20.76 -4.21 31.07
N LEU A 628 21.35 -3.39 30.18
CA LEU A 628 20.98 -1.98 29.98
C LEU A 628 20.64 -1.70 28.52
N THR A 629 19.87 -0.64 28.30
CA THR A 629 19.80 0.04 26.99
C THR A 629 20.70 1.28 27.05
N ILE A 630 21.66 1.39 26.15
CA ILE A 630 22.55 2.55 26.03
C ILE A 630 22.30 3.16 24.65
N GLN A 631 21.76 4.38 24.62
CA GLN A 631 21.29 5.01 23.40
C GLN A 631 21.90 6.41 23.22
N GLY A 632 22.29 6.72 21.98
CA GLY A 632 22.69 8.06 21.59
C GLY A 632 21.55 8.84 20.93
N ALA A 633 21.78 10.13 20.67
CA ALA A 633 20.85 10.99 19.96
C ALA A 633 20.83 10.76 18.44
N GLY A 634 21.77 9.98 17.90
CA GLY A 634 21.88 9.67 16.47
C GLY A 634 23.31 9.30 16.05
N MET A 635 23.41 8.40 15.06
CA MET A 635 24.69 7.89 14.54
C MET A 635 25.63 9.01 14.04
N GLY A 636 25.09 10.07 13.41
CA GLY A 636 25.88 11.21 12.92
C GLY A 636 26.16 12.31 13.95
N THR A 637 25.60 12.23 15.17
CA THR A 637 25.62 13.32 16.15
C THR A 637 26.18 12.91 17.52
N THR A 638 26.17 11.61 17.85
CA THR A 638 26.71 11.06 19.10
C THR A 638 27.91 10.17 18.78
N ILE A 639 29.10 10.56 19.23
CA ILE A 639 30.35 9.84 18.97
C ILE A 639 30.94 9.39 20.31
N VAL A 640 31.13 8.10 20.50
CA VAL A 640 31.86 7.51 21.63
C VAL A 640 33.19 6.97 21.11
N GLN A 641 34.29 7.41 21.69
CA GLN A 641 35.62 7.07 21.16
C GLN A 641 36.67 6.86 22.25
N ALA A 642 37.73 6.13 21.92
CA ALA A 642 38.92 6.08 22.77
C ALA A 642 39.86 7.28 22.51
N ASP A 643 40.67 7.62 23.52
CA ASP A 643 41.63 8.73 23.47
C ASP A 643 42.81 8.42 22.53
N VAL A 644 42.72 8.92 21.29
CA VAL A 644 43.70 8.74 20.20
C VAL A 644 45.14 9.12 20.57
N SER A 645 45.35 10.03 21.55
CA SER A 645 46.69 10.46 21.98
C SER A 645 47.44 9.40 22.80
N LYS A 646 46.71 8.42 23.36
CA LYS A 646 47.26 7.31 24.16
C LYS A 646 47.31 5.98 23.39
N THR A 647 46.69 5.94 22.20
CA THR A 647 46.45 4.76 21.37
C THR A 647 47.72 4.28 20.62
N ILE A 648 48.72 5.15 20.43
CA ILE A 648 49.97 4.83 19.73
C ILE A 648 51.10 4.42 20.70
N ALA A 649 50.98 4.69 22.00
CA ALA A 649 52.11 4.62 22.95
C ALA A 649 52.03 3.56 24.07
N LEU A 650 50.95 2.78 24.22
CA LEU A 650 50.81 1.90 25.41
C LEU A 650 50.53 0.43 25.08
N ALA A 651 51.36 -0.43 25.66
CA ALA A 651 51.21 -1.88 25.76
C ALA A 651 50.00 -2.34 26.62
N SER A 652 49.03 -1.47 26.91
CA SER A 652 47.78 -1.77 27.63
C SER A 652 46.57 -1.13 26.93
N GLY A 653 46.17 -1.69 25.78
CA GLY A 653 44.95 -1.28 25.06
C GLY A 653 43.65 -1.69 25.78
N GLY A 654 42.52 -1.04 25.46
CA GLY A 654 41.17 -1.43 25.92
C GLY A 654 40.06 -0.98 24.95
N SER A 655 38.91 -1.66 24.98
CA SER A 655 37.75 -1.45 24.09
C SER A 655 37.02 -0.14 24.37
N VAL A 656 36.35 0.45 23.36
CA VAL A 656 35.43 1.60 23.58
C VAL A 656 34.25 1.15 24.45
N PHE A 657 33.65 0.00 24.11
CA PHE A 657 32.66 -0.68 24.95
C PHE A 657 33.17 -2.07 25.35
N THR A 658 33.24 -2.31 26.65
CA THR A 658 33.45 -3.64 27.25
C THR A 658 32.18 -4.07 27.94
N LEU A 659 31.53 -5.11 27.45
CA LEU A 659 30.25 -5.62 27.93
C LEU A 659 30.44 -6.88 28.81
N ASP A 660 31.51 -6.95 29.60
CA ASP A 660 31.88 -8.15 30.36
C ASP A 660 30.90 -8.44 31.51
N ALA A 661 30.17 -9.57 31.42
CA ALA A 661 29.34 -10.04 32.52
C ALA A 661 28.98 -11.55 32.44
N ALA A 662 29.04 -12.20 33.61
CA ALA A 662 28.56 -13.57 33.82
C ALA A 662 27.07 -13.57 34.20
N TYR A 663 26.19 -13.31 33.23
CA TYR A 663 24.74 -13.42 33.41
C TYR A 663 24.29 -14.87 33.63
N ASN A 664 23.89 -15.22 34.85
CA ASN A 664 23.41 -16.57 35.17
C ASN A 664 21.93 -16.80 34.81
N SER A 665 21.21 -15.72 34.47
CA SER A 665 19.85 -15.70 33.92
C SER A 665 19.85 -15.04 32.53
N ASP A 666 18.80 -15.26 31.75
CA ASP A 666 18.66 -14.58 30.45
C ASP A 666 18.67 -13.05 30.63
N ALA A 667 19.32 -12.36 29.71
CA ALA A 667 19.53 -10.92 29.79
C ALA A 667 19.54 -10.29 28.39
N THR A 668 19.21 -8.99 28.31
CA THR A 668 19.27 -8.23 27.06
C THR A 668 20.10 -6.97 27.27
N ILE A 669 21.06 -6.74 26.37
CA ILE A 669 21.83 -5.50 26.29
C ILE A 669 21.58 -4.88 24.92
N THR A 670 21.28 -3.59 24.89
CA THR A 670 21.04 -2.85 23.63
C THR A 670 21.96 -1.66 23.54
N LEU A 671 22.69 -1.54 22.42
CA LEU A 671 23.44 -0.34 22.04
C LEU A 671 22.78 0.24 20.78
N LYS A 672 22.45 1.54 20.77
CA LYS A 672 21.81 2.16 19.60
C LYS A 672 22.12 3.63 19.35
N ASN A 673 21.96 4.06 18.10
CA ASN A 673 21.93 5.47 17.66
C ASN A 673 23.24 6.25 17.96
N MET A 674 24.41 5.68 17.69
CA MET A 674 25.70 6.34 17.95
C MET A 674 26.84 5.82 17.06
N THR A 675 27.92 6.60 16.97
CA THR A 675 29.21 6.18 16.41
C THR A 675 30.14 5.67 17.53
N ILE A 676 30.83 4.56 17.29
CA ILE A 676 31.83 3.92 18.16
C ILE A 676 33.14 3.81 17.38
N GLN A 677 34.16 4.58 17.77
CA GLN A 677 35.37 4.68 16.96
C GLN A 677 36.69 4.80 17.72
N ASN A 678 37.80 4.63 16.99
CA ASN A 678 39.17 4.85 17.47
C ASN A 678 39.62 3.94 18.63
N GLY A 679 38.90 2.84 18.91
CA GLY A 679 39.28 1.89 19.93
C GLY A 679 40.60 1.19 19.63
N TYR A 680 41.39 0.86 20.66
CA TYR A 680 42.60 0.04 20.52
C TYR A 680 42.73 -0.99 21.62
N ASN A 681 42.78 -2.27 21.25
CA ASN A 681 42.93 -3.37 22.21
C ASN A 681 44.11 -4.27 21.84
N SER A 682 44.98 -4.57 22.82
CA SER A 682 46.12 -5.50 22.64
C SER A 682 45.70 -6.98 22.57
N PHE A 683 44.41 -7.26 22.69
CA PHE A 683 43.76 -8.56 22.52
C PHE A 683 42.66 -8.46 21.42
N SER A 684 41.44 -8.96 21.66
CA SER A 684 40.30 -8.88 20.73
C SER A 684 39.29 -7.81 21.15
N GLY A 685 38.51 -7.27 20.21
CA GLY A 685 37.38 -6.37 20.51
C GLY A 685 37.82 -4.94 20.80
N SER A 686 38.10 -4.11 19.80
CA SER A 686 38.50 -2.72 20.06
C SER A 686 37.33 -1.72 20.08
N GLY A 687 36.32 -1.91 19.24
CA GLY A 687 35.07 -1.14 19.31
C GLY A 687 34.19 -1.66 20.43
N ILE A 688 33.59 -2.83 20.21
CA ILE A 688 32.72 -3.53 21.16
C ILE A 688 33.31 -4.89 21.50
N ARG A 689 33.48 -5.16 22.79
CA ARG A 689 33.90 -6.47 23.31
C ARG A 689 32.84 -7.04 24.24
N PHE A 690 32.28 -8.19 23.88
CA PHE A 690 31.32 -8.91 24.70
C PHE A 690 31.79 -10.34 24.97
N ILE A 691 32.22 -10.62 26.21
CA ILE A 691 32.56 -11.97 26.63
C ILE A 691 31.62 -12.40 27.76
N HIS A 692 30.82 -13.42 27.46
CA HIS A 692 29.83 -13.95 28.36
C HIS A 692 30.23 -15.36 28.86
N THR A 693 30.40 -15.49 30.17
CA THR A 693 30.81 -16.75 30.83
C THR A 693 29.72 -17.36 31.73
N GLY A 694 28.52 -16.76 31.75
CA GLY A 694 27.40 -17.22 32.58
C GLY A 694 26.57 -18.32 31.92
N THR A 695 25.58 -18.82 32.65
CA THR A 695 24.68 -19.89 32.20
C THR A 695 23.44 -19.40 31.43
N GLY A 696 23.10 -18.12 31.57
CA GLY A 696 21.98 -17.48 30.90
C GLY A 696 22.23 -17.28 29.41
N THR A 697 21.16 -17.09 28.64
CA THR A 697 21.27 -16.68 27.22
C THR A 697 21.21 -15.16 27.15
N VAL A 698 22.24 -14.53 26.60
CA VAL A 698 22.25 -13.06 26.47
C VAL A 698 21.90 -12.62 25.06
N THR A 699 20.92 -11.75 24.91
CA THR A 699 20.62 -11.08 23.64
C THR A 699 21.39 -9.75 23.57
N LEU A 700 22.27 -9.61 22.59
CA LEU A 700 22.96 -8.36 22.28
C LEU A 700 22.35 -7.74 21.03
N ASN A 701 21.70 -6.59 21.20
CA ASN A 701 21.12 -5.81 20.10
C ASN A 701 22.03 -4.63 19.76
N LEU A 702 22.47 -4.57 18.51
CA LEU A 702 23.21 -3.46 17.91
C LEU A 702 22.31 -2.84 16.84
N TYR A 703 21.88 -1.59 17.03
CA TYR A 703 20.89 -0.96 16.15
C TYR A 703 21.29 0.48 15.79
N ASP A 704 21.31 0.82 14.50
CA ASP A 704 21.63 2.19 14.04
C ASP A 704 22.98 2.70 14.60
N LEU A 705 24.02 1.88 14.45
CA LEU A 705 25.38 2.15 14.94
C LEU A 705 26.37 2.29 13.78
N LYS A 706 27.30 3.25 13.91
CA LYS A 706 28.54 3.25 13.13
C LYS A 706 29.68 2.75 13.99
N ILE A 707 30.36 1.67 13.59
CA ILE A 707 31.49 1.09 14.33
C ILE A 707 32.70 1.16 13.41
N SER A 708 33.53 2.18 13.55
CA SER A 708 34.61 2.44 12.60
C SER A 708 35.97 2.74 13.21
N ASP A 709 37.02 2.52 12.42
CA ASP A 709 38.40 2.93 12.76
C ASP A 709 38.92 2.32 14.07
N ASN A 710 38.41 1.14 14.46
CA ASN A 710 38.87 0.43 15.64
C ASN A 710 40.00 -0.55 15.28
N ARG A 711 40.97 -0.72 16.18
CA ARG A 711 42.15 -1.57 15.97
C ARG A 711 42.37 -2.59 17.10
N ALA A 712 42.27 -3.88 16.79
CA ALA A 712 42.56 -4.96 17.73
C ALA A 712 43.87 -5.67 17.36
N LYS A 713 44.58 -6.28 18.31
CA LYS A 713 45.76 -7.12 18.04
C LYS A 713 45.42 -8.57 17.70
N ILE A 714 44.22 -9.06 18.02
CA ILE A 714 43.85 -10.47 17.80
C ILE A 714 42.63 -10.59 16.89
N SER A 715 41.42 -10.25 17.33
CA SER A 715 40.20 -10.43 16.52
C SER A 715 39.09 -9.43 16.83
N GLY A 716 38.07 -9.33 15.96
CA GLY A 716 36.84 -8.57 16.22
C GLY A 716 37.09 -7.09 16.46
N ALA A 717 37.84 -6.43 15.58
CA ALA A 717 38.24 -5.04 15.82
C ALA A 717 37.02 -4.12 15.93
N GLY A 718 36.00 -4.31 15.09
CA GLY A 718 34.68 -3.70 15.28
C GLY A 718 33.94 -4.31 16.46
N VAL A 719 33.52 -5.56 16.33
CA VAL A 719 32.76 -6.30 17.36
C VAL A 719 33.39 -7.67 17.60
N VAL A 720 33.59 -8.03 18.87
CA VAL A 720 33.86 -9.43 19.26
C VAL A 720 32.81 -9.92 20.24
N VAL A 721 32.30 -11.13 20.01
CA VAL A 721 31.38 -11.80 20.92
C VAL A 721 31.84 -13.23 21.26
N SER A 722 31.57 -13.68 22.48
CA SER A 722 31.81 -15.06 22.93
C SER A 722 30.86 -15.42 24.08
N GLY A 723 30.44 -16.68 24.18
CA GLY A 723 29.50 -17.19 25.18
C GLY A 723 28.16 -17.64 24.61
N LYS A 724 27.20 -17.98 25.48
CA LYS A 724 25.82 -18.35 25.12
C LYS A 724 24.99 -17.09 24.82
N LEU A 725 24.79 -16.76 23.53
CA LEU A 725 24.19 -15.48 23.14
C LEU A 725 23.41 -15.50 21.83
N ILE A 726 22.54 -14.49 21.66
CA ILE A 726 21.88 -14.10 20.42
C ILE A 726 22.44 -12.73 20.01
N LEU A 727 22.97 -12.60 18.79
CA LEU A 727 23.47 -11.34 18.26
C LEU A 727 22.53 -10.82 17.16
N ASN A 728 21.97 -9.65 17.37
CA ASN A 728 21.17 -8.93 16.39
C ASN A 728 21.90 -7.66 15.97
N VAL A 729 22.18 -7.52 14.67
CA VAL A 729 22.79 -6.33 14.07
C VAL A 729 21.83 -5.78 13.02
N GLU A 730 21.36 -4.55 13.21
CA GLU A 730 20.39 -3.94 12.30
C GLU A 730 20.71 -2.47 12.03
N LYS A 731 20.63 -2.05 10.76
CA LYS A 731 20.93 -0.65 10.34
C LYS A 731 22.31 -0.16 10.78
N CYS A 732 23.31 -1.05 10.82
CA CYS A 732 24.66 -0.70 11.28
C CYS A 732 25.65 -0.55 10.11
N ASP A 733 26.60 0.37 10.26
CA ASP A 733 27.79 0.53 9.41
C ASP A 733 29.04 0.10 10.21
N ILE A 734 29.61 -1.07 9.88
CA ILE A 734 30.81 -1.61 10.54
C ILE A 734 31.97 -1.54 9.54
N SER A 735 32.75 -0.47 9.62
CA SER A 735 33.71 -0.12 8.57
C SER A 735 35.11 0.24 9.04
N SER A 736 36.12 -0.01 8.19
CA SER A 736 37.51 0.44 8.43
C SER A 736 38.16 -0.10 9.73
N ASN A 737 37.67 -1.22 10.27
CA ASN A 737 38.25 -1.81 11.47
C ASN A 737 39.43 -2.73 11.12
N THR A 738 40.47 -2.75 11.94
CA THR A 738 41.72 -3.49 11.68
C THR A 738 42.05 -4.48 12.79
N ALA A 739 42.14 -5.77 12.47
CA ALA A 739 42.63 -6.82 13.38
C ALA A 739 44.06 -7.23 13.01
N ASN A 740 45.03 -6.90 13.86
CA ASN A 740 46.46 -7.17 13.68
C ASN A 740 46.90 -8.56 14.20
N ALA A 741 46.16 -9.64 13.88
CA ALA A 741 46.41 -10.96 14.48
C ALA A 741 47.83 -11.50 14.24
N ASN A 742 48.25 -12.50 15.02
CA ASN A 742 49.38 -13.39 14.69
C ASN A 742 48.86 -14.63 13.91
N ALA A 743 49.69 -15.22 13.05
CA ALA A 743 49.34 -16.24 12.02
C ALA A 743 48.61 -17.52 12.52
N SER A 744 48.47 -17.71 13.84
CA SER A 744 47.79 -18.83 14.49
C SER A 744 46.48 -18.46 15.23
N SER A 745 45.97 -17.24 15.07
CA SER A 745 44.83 -16.73 15.85
C SER A 745 43.74 -16.06 14.98
N VAL A 746 42.56 -16.70 14.93
CA VAL A 746 41.17 -16.19 14.78
C VAL A 746 40.99 -14.73 14.28
N ALA A 747 40.29 -14.42 13.16
CA ALA A 747 40.17 -13.00 12.73
C ALA A 747 38.95 -12.54 11.88
N GLY A 748 37.85 -12.19 12.54
CA GLY A 748 36.83 -11.28 12.01
C GLY A 748 37.18 -9.82 12.25
N ALA A 749 37.69 -9.02 11.30
CA ALA A 749 38.05 -7.63 11.62
C ALA A 749 36.80 -6.74 11.84
N GLY A 750 35.72 -7.00 11.10
CA GLY A 750 34.39 -6.45 11.34
C GLY A 750 33.73 -7.08 12.58
N ILE A 751 33.19 -8.30 12.44
CA ILE A 751 32.57 -9.07 13.54
C ILE A 751 33.28 -10.42 13.71
N GLY A 752 33.78 -10.70 14.92
CA GLY A 752 34.37 -11.98 15.29
C GLY A 752 33.59 -12.70 16.38
N ILE A 753 33.22 -13.96 16.14
CA ILE A 753 32.61 -14.86 17.13
C ILE A 753 33.61 -15.94 17.50
N ASN A 754 34.08 -15.94 18.76
CA ASN A 754 35.20 -16.80 19.22
C ASN A 754 34.74 -17.97 20.12
N GLN A 755 35.24 -19.18 19.80
CA GLN A 755 35.11 -20.48 20.49
C GLN A 755 34.07 -20.56 21.61
N THR A 756 32.80 -20.71 21.22
CA THR A 756 31.71 -21.01 22.15
C THR A 756 31.52 -22.53 22.23
N SER A 757 31.35 -23.05 23.44
CA SER A 757 30.82 -24.42 23.66
C SER A 757 29.29 -24.46 23.53
N TYR A 758 28.67 -23.36 23.12
CA TYR A 758 27.23 -23.13 23.10
C TYR A 758 26.79 -22.58 21.74
N PRO A 759 25.53 -22.86 21.33
CA PRO A 759 24.99 -22.31 20.10
C PRO A 759 24.84 -20.79 20.15
N VAL A 760 25.15 -20.16 19.01
CA VAL A 760 24.99 -18.73 18.78
C VAL A 760 24.07 -18.54 17.59
N ASN A 761 23.03 -17.71 17.77
CA ASN A 761 22.16 -17.25 16.68
C ASN A 761 22.58 -15.85 16.27
N VAL A 762 22.78 -15.63 14.96
CA VAL A 762 23.20 -14.33 14.43
C VAL A 762 22.24 -13.86 13.35
N THR A 763 21.69 -12.67 13.54
CA THR A 763 20.84 -11.98 12.56
C THR A 763 21.47 -10.65 12.18
N ILE A 764 21.72 -10.44 10.89
CA ILE A 764 22.24 -9.18 10.34
C ILE A 764 21.23 -8.65 9.31
N LYS A 765 20.72 -7.44 9.49
CA LYS A 765 19.70 -6.84 8.62
C LYS A 765 20.02 -5.41 8.24
N ASN A 766 19.75 -5.04 6.99
CA ASN A 766 19.85 -3.65 6.52
C ASN A 766 21.19 -3.00 6.91
N SER A 767 22.30 -3.75 6.90
CA SER A 767 23.58 -3.32 7.47
C SER A 767 24.71 -3.43 6.45
N THR A 768 25.75 -2.64 6.64
CA THR A 768 26.95 -2.63 5.79
C THR A 768 28.18 -2.99 6.63
N ILE A 769 28.95 -3.97 6.16
CA ILE A 769 30.22 -4.39 6.78
C ILE A 769 31.31 -4.24 5.71
N SER A 770 32.12 -3.19 5.82
CA SER A 770 32.99 -2.79 4.72
C SER A 770 34.41 -2.38 5.09
N ASN A 771 35.37 -2.60 4.18
CA ASN A 771 36.75 -2.13 4.32
C ASN A 771 37.45 -2.55 5.63
N ASN A 772 37.04 -3.67 6.24
CA ASN A 772 37.69 -4.19 7.43
C ASN A 772 38.91 -5.04 7.04
N THR A 773 39.99 -4.94 7.79
CA THR A 773 41.28 -5.58 7.47
C THR A 773 41.74 -6.52 8.58
N ALA A 774 41.93 -7.80 8.27
CA ALA A 774 42.64 -8.75 9.11
C ALA A 774 44.07 -8.95 8.61
N THR A 775 45.09 -8.54 9.38
CA THR A 775 46.49 -8.62 8.92
C THR A 775 47.06 -10.04 8.98
N SER A 776 46.49 -10.91 9.80
CA SER A 776 46.64 -12.37 9.70
C SER A 776 45.38 -13.04 10.26
N GLY A 777 45.12 -14.31 9.90
CA GLY A 777 43.87 -15.01 10.23
C GLY A 777 42.76 -14.87 9.16
N ASN A 778 41.58 -15.43 9.43
CA ASN A 778 40.53 -15.66 8.42
C ASN A 778 39.27 -14.83 8.72
N GLY A 779 38.57 -14.32 7.71
CA GLY A 779 37.25 -13.68 7.88
C GLY A 779 37.26 -12.15 7.93
N GLY A 780 37.89 -11.44 6.98
CA GLY A 780 38.04 -9.96 7.02
C GLY A 780 36.79 -9.19 7.49
N ALA A 781 35.60 -9.53 6.99
CA ALA A 781 34.33 -8.97 7.47
C ALA A 781 33.75 -9.75 8.66
N LEU A 782 33.45 -11.04 8.45
CA LEU A 782 32.77 -11.91 9.41
C LEU A 782 33.58 -13.18 9.68
N TYR A 783 33.75 -13.51 10.96
CA TYR A 783 34.35 -14.78 11.38
C TYR A 783 33.47 -15.49 12.42
N PHE A 784 33.15 -16.76 12.15
CA PHE A 784 32.39 -17.64 13.02
C PHE A 784 33.23 -18.85 13.44
N GLY A 785 33.80 -18.80 14.64
CA GLY A 785 34.66 -19.86 15.20
C GLY A 785 34.02 -20.63 16.33
N CYS A 786 33.11 -21.57 16.07
CA CYS A 786 32.46 -22.38 17.10
C CYS A 786 32.96 -23.82 17.09
N ALA A 787 33.54 -24.29 18.20
CA ALA A 787 33.90 -25.70 18.36
C ALA A 787 32.67 -26.59 18.66
N GLY A 788 31.55 -25.99 19.10
CA GLY A 788 30.24 -26.62 19.25
C GLY A 788 29.14 -25.77 18.61
N SER A 789 28.45 -26.35 17.63
CA SER A 789 27.12 -25.96 17.10
C SER A 789 26.87 -24.48 16.79
N VAL A 790 26.95 -24.02 15.53
CA VAL A 790 26.12 -22.87 15.10
C VAL A 790 24.68 -23.37 14.91
N SER A 791 23.68 -22.67 15.45
CA SER A 791 22.27 -23.03 15.24
C SER A 791 21.69 -22.38 13.99
N SER A 792 21.88 -21.07 13.77
CA SER A 792 21.51 -20.39 12.52
C SER A 792 22.22 -19.04 12.32
N ILE A 793 22.57 -18.74 11.06
CA ILE A 793 23.06 -17.42 10.62
C ILE A 793 22.11 -16.92 9.53
N SER A 794 21.54 -15.73 9.74
CA SER A 794 20.68 -15.06 8.75
C SER A 794 21.21 -13.67 8.45
N ILE A 795 21.49 -13.42 7.18
CA ILE A 795 21.87 -12.11 6.66
C ILE A 795 20.82 -11.71 5.62
N GLU A 796 20.19 -10.55 5.83
CA GLU A 796 19.11 -10.03 4.99
C GLU A 796 19.37 -8.58 4.60
N ASN A 797 19.13 -8.23 3.34
CA ASN A 797 19.23 -6.85 2.83
C ASN A 797 20.56 -6.15 3.22
N SER A 798 21.68 -6.85 3.19
CA SER A 798 22.95 -6.34 3.77
C SER A 798 24.13 -6.48 2.82
N THR A 799 25.14 -5.63 3.02
CA THR A 799 26.32 -5.52 2.15
C THR A 799 27.60 -5.91 2.90
N ILE A 800 28.40 -6.79 2.30
CA ILE A 800 29.74 -7.18 2.77
C ILE A 800 30.74 -6.85 1.66
N TYR A 801 31.52 -5.78 1.85
CA TYR A 801 32.26 -5.16 0.75
C TYR A 801 33.70 -4.76 1.09
N GLY A 802 34.66 -5.05 0.21
CA GLY A 802 36.01 -4.46 0.32
C GLY A 802 36.85 -4.95 1.51
N ASN A 803 36.46 -6.04 2.16
CA ASN A 803 37.17 -6.53 3.34
C ASN A 803 38.41 -7.32 2.92
N THR A 804 39.48 -7.27 3.71
CA THR A 804 40.80 -7.78 3.32
C THR A 804 41.40 -8.71 4.37
N THR A 805 42.07 -9.79 3.95
CA THR A 805 42.92 -10.66 4.79
C THR A 805 44.35 -10.73 4.23
N LEU A 806 45.39 -10.40 5.01
CA LEU A 806 46.76 -10.23 4.48
C LEU A 806 47.68 -11.46 4.57
N ALA A 807 47.53 -12.37 5.54
CA ALA A 807 48.45 -13.51 5.74
C ALA A 807 47.82 -14.71 6.49
N SER A 808 47.16 -15.63 5.77
CA SER A 808 46.53 -16.83 6.37
C SER A 808 46.58 -18.07 5.48
N THR A 809 46.43 -19.26 6.07
CA THR A 809 46.53 -20.55 5.35
C THR A 809 45.17 -21.12 4.91
N ARG A 810 44.02 -20.50 5.27
CA ARG A 810 42.65 -21.01 5.02
C ARG A 810 41.63 -19.84 4.97
N ASN A 811 41.16 -19.36 3.81
CA ASN A 811 40.64 -17.98 3.72
C ASN A 811 39.20 -17.82 3.25
N GLY A 812 38.49 -16.83 3.82
CA GLY A 812 37.41 -16.07 3.18
C GLY A 812 37.47 -14.64 3.70
N ALA A 813 37.70 -13.66 2.82
CA ALA A 813 37.85 -12.26 3.24
C ALA A 813 36.49 -11.61 3.57
N GLY A 814 35.40 -12.07 2.96
CA GLY A 814 34.05 -11.69 3.32
C GLY A 814 33.56 -12.44 4.56
N ILE A 815 33.19 -13.71 4.39
CA ILE A 815 32.60 -14.54 5.43
C ILE A 815 33.45 -15.80 5.64
N TYR A 816 33.87 -16.06 6.88
CA TYR A 816 34.53 -17.30 7.27
C TYR A 816 33.76 -18.03 8.37
N ILE A 817 33.46 -19.31 8.18
CA ILE A 817 32.76 -20.15 9.13
C ILE A 817 33.54 -21.44 9.37
N THR A 818 33.66 -21.88 10.62
CA THR A 818 34.13 -23.23 10.95
C THR A 818 33.10 -23.98 11.79
N ALA A 819 32.63 -25.13 11.30
CA ALA A 819 31.60 -25.95 11.94
C ALA A 819 32.22 -27.17 12.63
N GLY A 820 31.87 -27.39 13.91
CA GLY A 820 32.21 -28.61 14.66
C GLY A 820 31.47 -29.85 14.12
N ALA A 821 32.05 -31.04 14.30
CA ALA A 821 31.65 -32.29 13.66
C ALA A 821 30.25 -32.87 14.01
N SER A 822 29.40 -32.17 14.81
CA SER A 822 28.27 -32.80 15.52
C SER A 822 26.85 -32.24 15.31
N THR A 823 26.62 -31.12 14.60
CA THR A 823 25.25 -30.57 14.39
C THR A 823 25.09 -29.79 13.08
N ALA A 824 23.94 -29.96 12.41
CA ALA A 824 23.58 -29.25 11.18
C ALA A 824 23.49 -27.71 11.39
N SER A 825 24.23 -26.91 10.62
CA SER A 825 24.18 -25.43 10.64
C SER A 825 23.57 -24.90 9.34
N THR A 826 22.68 -23.90 9.41
CA THR A 826 22.13 -23.24 8.21
C THR A 826 22.56 -21.79 8.12
N ILE A 827 23.07 -21.39 6.95
CA ILE A 827 23.40 -20.01 6.61
C ILE A 827 22.40 -19.55 5.54
N THR A 828 21.69 -18.47 5.82
CA THR A 828 20.73 -17.88 4.88
C THR A 828 21.21 -16.50 4.46
N LEU A 829 21.46 -16.31 3.16
CA LEU A 829 21.65 -14.99 2.54
C LEU A 829 20.42 -14.65 1.71
N LYS A 830 19.82 -13.50 1.99
CA LYS A 830 18.63 -13.01 1.27
C LYS A 830 18.85 -11.55 0.92
N HIS A 831 18.77 -11.18 -0.36
CA HIS A 831 18.94 -9.77 -0.77
C HIS A 831 20.30 -9.19 -0.34
N CYS A 832 21.36 -9.99 -0.44
CA CYS A 832 22.68 -9.64 0.08
C CYS A 832 23.71 -9.45 -1.03
N THR A 833 24.69 -8.59 -0.79
CA THR A 833 25.84 -8.39 -1.70
C THR A 833 27.14 -8.71 -0.97
N VAL A 834 27.93 -9.65 -1.49
CA VAL A 834 29.28 -10.01 -0.99
C VAL A 834 30.31 -9.77 -2.10
N ALA A 835 30.98 -8.62 -2.07
CA ALA A 835 31.79 -8.19 -3.21
C ALA A 835 33.14 -7.58 -2.84
N ASN A 836 34.11 -7.67 -3.76
CA ASN A 836 35.43 -7.04 -3.67
C ASN A 836 36.20 -7.38 -2.38
N ASN A 837 35.98 -8.56 -1.79
CA ASN A 837 36.75 -8.99 -0.62
C ASN A 837 38.04 -9.69 -1.09
N THR A 838 39.18 -9.38 -0.47
CA THR A 838 40.51 -9.77 -0.99
C THR A 838 41.34 -10.57 0.02
N THR A 839 41.97 -11.65 -0.45
CA THR A 839 42.91 -12.48 0.30
C THR A 839 44.32 -12.40 -0.33
N ASN A 840 45.34 -11.95 0.42
CA ASN A 840 46.69 -11.70 -0.14
C ASN A 840 47.68 -12.89 0.00
N ALA A 841 47.31 -13.98 0.66
CA ALA A 841 48.09 -15.23 0.75
C ALA A 841 47.19 -16.41 1.16
N GLY A 842 47.23 -17.57 0.47
CA GLY A 842 46.56 -18.84 0.87
C GLY A 842 45.74 -19.54 -0.23
N THR A 843 45.31 -20.80 0.00
CA THR A 843 44.49 -21.61 -0.94
C THR A 843 43.02 -21.67 -0.50
N GLY A 844 42.11 -20.89 -1.12
CA GLY A 844 40.64 -21.12 -1.06
C GLY A 844 39.76 -19.88 -0.79
N GLY A 845 38.55 -19.87 -1.37
CA GLY A 845 37.31 -19.23 -0.90
C GLY A 845 37.22 -17.72 -0.65
N ASP A 846 37.63 -16.83 -1.56
CA ASP A 846 37.85 -15.41 -1.22
C ASP A 846 36.61 -14.64 -0.70
N GLY A 847 35.40 -15.01 -1.13
CA GLY A 847 34.15 -14.39 -0.67
C GLY A 847 33.58 -15.06 0.57
N ILE A 848 33.19 -16.33 0.46
CA ILE A 848 32.59 -17.13 1.53
C ILE A 848 33.36 -18.44 1.71
N TYR A 849 33.88 -18.69 2.90
CA TYR A 849 34.61 -19.91 3.23
C TYR A 849 33.98 -20.66 4.41
N MET A 850 33.79 -21.96 4.23
CA MET A 850 33.22 -22.87 5.22
C MET A 850 34.17 -24.05 5.48
N ASN A 851 34.67 -24.15 6.70
CA ASN A 851 35.59 -25.19 7.19
C ASN A 851 34.83 -26.23 8.03
N GLY A 852 34.55 -27.41 7.48
CA GLY A 852 33.82 -28.49 8.17
C GLY A 852 34.62 -29.79 8.27
N ALA A 853 34.46 -30.53 9.38
CA ALA A 853 35.08 -31.85 9.59
C ALA A 853 34.34 -33.00 8.86
N SER A 854 33.11 -32.79 8.37
CA SER A 854 32.33 -33.74 7.56
C SER A 854 31.29 -33.01 6.69
N ALA A 855 31.09 -33.47 5.45
CA ALA A 855 30.32 -32.78 4.41
C ALA A 855 28.80 -32.64 4.64
N SER A 856 28.25 -33.31 5.64
CA SER A 856 26.81 -33.55 5.80
C SER A 856 26.11 -32.66 6.84
N SER A 857 26.82 -31.67 7.43
CA SER A 857 26.32 -30.91 8.59
C SER A 857 26.23 -29.40 8.39
N THR A 858 26.35 -28.86 7.16
CA THR A 858 26.13 -27.42 6.93
C THR A 858 25.39 -27.17 5.61
N THR A 859 24.36 -26.34 5.67
CA THR A 859 23.46 -26.00 4.57
C THR A 859 23.56 -24.52 4.24
N LEU A 860 23.85 -24.21 2.98
CA LEU A 860 23.77 -22.85 2.46
C LEU A 860 22.44 -22.66 1.73
N VAL A 861 21.70 -21.63 2.10
CA VAL A 861 20.49 -21.14 1.43
C VAL A 861 20.78 -19.73 0.94
N MET A 862 20.61 -19.50 -0.35
CA MET A 862 20.79 -18.18 -0.95
C MET A 862 19.60 -17.83 -1.83
N ASN A 863 19.07 -16.63 -1.64
CA ASN A 863 17.98 -16.12 -2.43
C ASN A 863 18.26 -14.69 -2.83
N ASN A 864 18.19 -14.41 -4.14
CA ASN A 864 18.27 -13.05 -4.67
C ASN A 864 19.49 -12.27 -4.12
N SER A 865 20.68 -12.86 -4.22
CA SER A 865 21.92 -12.34 -3.61
C SER A 865 23.10 -12.41 -4.60
N ILE A 866 24.14 -11.61 -4.36
CA ILE A 866 25.27 -11.41 -5.27
C ILE A 866 26.56 -11.76 -4.56
N VAL A 867 27.44 -12.55 -5.20
CA VAL A 867 28.81 -12.82 -4.74
C VAL A 867 29.77 -12.61 -5.91
N MET A 868 30.60 -11.57 -5.88
CA MET A 868 31.41 -11.22 -7.06
C MET A 868 32.75 -10.56 -6.71
N ASN A 869 33.70 -10.65 -7.64
CA ASN A 869 34.98 -9.94 -7.59
C ASN A 869 35.78 -10.13 -6.28
N ASN A 870 35.52 -11.23 -5.55
CA ASN A 870 36.35 -11.59 -4.42
C ASN A 870 37.61 -12.27 -4.97
N SER A 871 38.79 -11.88 -4.48
CA SER A 871 40.07 -12.17 -5.13
C SER A 871 41.13 -12.74 -4.16
N GLY A 872 42.02 -13.59 -4.68
CA GLY A 872 43.01 -14.35 -3.90
C GLY A 872 44.36 -14.51 -4.62
N SER A 873 45.45 -14.80 -3.89
CA SER A 873 46.83 -14.78 -4.43
C SER A 873 47.27 -16.02 -5.24
N THR A 874 46.44 -17.06 -5.38
CA THR A 874 46.79 -18.32 -6.07
C THR A 874 45.86 -18.57 -7.26
N SER A 875 46.33 -19.21 -8.32
CA SER A 875 45.49 -19.71 -9.42
C SER A 875 44.68 -20.94 -8.95
N ASN A 876 43.34 -20.95 -9.12
CA ASN A 876 42.35 -21.96 -8.71
C ASN A 876 41.60 -21.73 -7.36
N VAL A 877 40.92 -20.59 -7.19
CA VAL A 877 40.23 -20.21 -5.93
C VAL A 877 38.73 -20.02 -6.11
N SER A 878 37.89 -20.79 -5.41
CA SER A 878 36.43 -20.65 -5.54
C SER A 878 35.85 -19.41 -4.83
N GLN A 879 34.81 -18.76 -5.37
CA GLN A 879 34.10 -17.63 -4.70
C GLN A 879 33.41 -18.08 -3.39
N ILE A 880 32.93 -19.32 -3.40
CA ILE A 880 32.41 -20.05 -2.24
C ILE A 880 33.23 -21.32 -2.07
N HIS A 881 33.70 -21.62 -0.86
CA HIS A 881 34.54 -22.80 -0.60
C HIS A 881 34.04 -23.59 0.63
N GLY A 882 33.98 -24.92 0.53
CA GLY A 882 33.60 -25.82 1.64
C GLY A 882 32.84 -27.08 1.20
N LEU A 883 32.72 -28.07 2.09
CA LEU A 883 31.85 -29.24 1.91
C LEU A 883 30.41 -28.87 2.30
N LEU A 884 29.46 -28.89 1.35
CA LEU A 884 28.12 -28.31 1.52
C LEU A 884 27.01 -29.24 1.09
N THR A 885 25.87 -29.14 1.79
CA THR A 885 24.57 -29.52 1.25
C THR A 885 23.90 -28.28 0.68
N ASN A 886 23.57 -28.29 -0.61
CA ASN A 886 22.78 -27.21 -1.22
C ASN A 886 21.35 -27.26 -0.65
N GLY A 887 20.95 -26.24 0.13
CA GLY A 887 19.61 -26.12 0.71
C GLY A 887 18.61 -25.38 -0.18
N GLY A 888 19.05 -24.90 -1.36
CA GLY A 888 18.31 -24.05 -2.27
C GLY A 888 19.03 -22.73 -2.52
N ILE A 889 19.85 -22.68 -3.57
CA ILE A 889 20.39 -21.43 -4.15
C ILE A 889 19.48 -21.03 -5.30
N THR A 890 18.90 -19.84 -5.23
CA THR A 890 17.91 -19.34 -6.19
C THR A 890 18.18 -17.88 -6.53
N ASN A 891 18.03 -17.52 -7.81
CA ASN A 891 18.08 -16.13 -8.31
C ASN A 891 19.31 -15.35 -7.84
N SER A 892 20.48 -15.98 -7.75
CA SER A 892 21.69 -15.37 -7.19
C SER A 892 22.79 -15.30 -8.24
N ILE A 893 23.58 -14.21 -8.24
CA ILE A 893 24.65 -13.96 -9.22
C ILE A 893 26.02 -14.27 -8.63
N PHE A 894 26.85 -14.96 -9.41
CA PHE A 894 28.25 -15.25 -9.09
C PHE A 894 29.16 -14.77 -10.24
N SER A 895 30.16 -13.93 -9.96
CA SER A 895 31.20 -13.54 -10.94
C SER A 895 32.54 -14.18 -10.58
N VAL A 896 33.32 -14.60 -11.58
CA VAL A 896 34.62 -15.26 -11.40
C VAL A 896 35.77 -14.46 -11.99
N ALA A 897 36.63 -13.92 -11.13
CA ALA A 897 37.96 -13.51 -11.55
C ALA A 897 38.89 -14.69 -11.78
N ASN A 898 39.59 -14.71 -12.92
CA ASN A 898 40.79 -15.52 -13.18
C ASN A 898 40.65 -17.07 -13.09
N GLY A 899 39.72 -17.69 -13.82
CA GLY A 899 39.75 -19.15 -14.07
C GLY A 899 39.35 -20.04 -12.89
N ASN A 900 38.60 -19.47 -11.95
CA ASN A 900 38.23 -20.06 -10.66
C ASN A 900 36.94 -20.92 -10.72
N THR A 901 36.87 -22.05 -9.99
CA THR A 901 35.69 -22.96 -9.98
C THR A 901 34.66 -22.59 -8.91
N TRP A 902 33.36 -22.81 -9.15
CA TRP A 902 32.29 -22.36 -8.23
C TRP A 902 32.13 -23.23 -6.97
N PHE A 903 32.39 -24.54 -7.07
CA PHE A 903 32.24 -25.54 -6.00
C PHE A 903 33.35 -26.61 -6.11
N PRO A 904 33.84 -27.22 -5.01
CA PRO A 904 34.70 -28.40 -5.08
C PRO A 904 33.92 -29.63 -5.56
N SER A 905 33.97 -29.90 -6.87
CA SER A 905 33.80 -31.14 -7.65
C SER A 905 32.83 -32.29 -7.24
N THR A 906 31.99 -32.20 -6.20
CA THR A 906 31.21 -33.38 -5.72
C THR A 906 29.73 -33.16 -5.42
N GLY A 907 29.14 -31.99 -5.69
CA GLY A 907 27.70 -31.75 -5.51
C GLY A 907 26.97 -31.41 -6.81
N THR A 908 25.98 -32.22 -7.20
CA THR A 908 25.06 -31.91 -8.31
C THR A 908 24.15 -30.74 -7.92
N ASN A 909 24.32 -29.58 -8.58
CA ASN A 909 23.42 -28.43 -8.43
C ASN A 909 22.32 -28.47 -9.51
N THR A 910 21.06 -28.35 -9.09
CA THR A 910 19.90 -28.18 -9.97
C THR A 910 19.57 -26.70 -10.14
N HIS A 911 19.83 -26.18 -11.34
CA HIS A 911 19.31 -24.95 -11.97
C HIS A 911 19.85 -23.56 -11.58
N ASN A 912 19.98 -22.73 -12.64
CA ASN A 912 20.45 -21.34 -12.77
C ASN A 912 21.95 -21.09 -12.61
N LYS A 913 22.70 -21.65 -13.56
CA LYS A 913 24.11 -21.37 -13.83
C LYS A 913 24.20 -20.17 -14.80
N LEU A 914 24.45 -18.95 -14.30
CA LEU A 914 24.80 -17.79 -15.14
C LEU A 914 26.29 -17.47 -14.93
N ASP A 915 27.14 -17.91 -15.86
CA ASP A 915 28.58 -17.60 -15.89
C ASP A 915 28.80 -16.18 -16.45
N ALA A 916 28.54 -15.11 -15.69
CA ALA A 916 28.88 -13.76 -16.14
C ALA A 916 30.41 -13.67 -16.41
N VAL A 917 30.80 -13.30 -17.64
CA VAL A 917 32.21 -13.04 -17.95
C VAL A 917 32.64 -11.80 -17.17
N ASP A 918 33.71 -11.96 -16.39
CA ASP A 918 34.20 -11.06 -15.33
C ASP A 918 34.46 -9.59 -15.72
N ALA A 919 34.46 -9.26 -17.01
CA ALA A 919 34.93 -7.97 -17.51
C ALA A 919 33.94 -6.80 -17.37
N ASP A 920 32.66 -7.04 -17.04
CA ASP A 920 31.59 -6.04 -17.21
C ASP A 920 30.75 -5.73 -15.95
N LEU A 921 31.13 -6.22 -14.75
CA LEU A 921 30.48 -5.83 -13.49
C LEU A 921 31.32 -4.76 -12.77
N ALA A 922 30.98 -3.48 -12.96
CA ALA A 922 31.67 -2.34 -12.36
C ALA A 922 30.87 -1.71 -11.21
N PHE A 923 31.56 -1.39 -10.12
CA PHE A 923 30.99 -0.64 -9.00
C PHE A 923 30.96 0.86 -9.34
N ALA A 924 29.78 1.47 -9.44
CA ALA A 924 29.64 2.91 -9.65
C ALA A 924 29.12 3.60 -8.37
N GLY A 925 30.01 4.20 -7.57
CA GLY A 925 29.64 5.11 -6.47
C GLY A 925 30.25 4.83 -5.09
N SER A 926 30.11 5.79 -4.17
CA SER A 926 30.53 5.69 -2.76
C SER A 926 29.40 5.14 -1.87
N LEU A 927 29.73 4.24 -0.95
CA LEU A 927 28.80 3.61 0.00
C LEU A 927 28.41 4.58 1.13
N SER A 928 27.11 4.88 1.29
CA SER A 928 26.54 5.52 2.49
C SER A 928 25.77 4.50 3.34
N ALA A 929 25.49 4.84 4.60
CA ALA A 929 24.92 3.95 5.62
C ALA A 929 23.57 3.29 5.25
N ASP A 930 22.87 3.81 4.23
CA ASP A 930 21.55 3.35 3.79
C ASP A 930 21.58 2.64 2.42
N ALA A 931 22.75 2.50 1.79
CA ALA A 931 22.87 2.03 0.42
C ALA A 931 23.51 0.64 0.33
N THR A 932 22.70 -0.41 0.14
CA THR A 932 23.18 -1.55 -0.66
C THR A 932 23.55 -0.98 -2.04
N PRO A 933 24.78 -1.19 -2.53
CA PRO A 933 25.15 -0.70 -3.85
C PRO A 933 24.31 -1.37 -4.92
N VAL A 934 23.80 -0.57 -5.87
CA VAL A 934 23.25 -1.10 -7.12
C VAL A 934 24.42 -1.43 -8.02
N LEU A 935 24.55 -2.70 -8.36
CA LEU A 935 25.58 -3.17 -9.27
C LEU A 935 25.01 -3.18 -10.66
N SER A 936 25.46 -2.26 -11.51
CA SER A 936 25.08 -2.22 -12.91
C SER A 936 25.67 -3.41 -13.65
N ILE A 937 24.87 -4.07 -14.49
CA ILE A 937 25.34 -5.09 -15.41
C ILE A 937 25.85 -4.39 -16.68
N GLY A 938 27.13 -4.52 -16.99
CA GLY A 938 27.73 -3.92 -18.17
C GLY A 938 27.23 -4.52 -19.49
N ASP A 939 27.48 -3.79 -20.57
CA ASP A 939 26.80 -3.98 -21.85
C ASP A 939 27.11 -5.30 -22.59
N ASN A 940 28.17 -6.01 -22.23
CA ASN A 940 28.57 -7.29 -22.82
C ASN A 940 28.53 -8.46 -21.82
N SER A 941 27.97 -8.25 -20.62
CA SER A 941 27.75 -9.34 -19.68
C SER A 941 26.70 -10.31 -20.23
N ILE A 942 26.95 -11.62 -20.15
CA ILE A 942 25.92 -12.62 -20.53
C ILE A 942 24.70 -12.59 -19.61
N ALA A 943 24.79 -11.93 -18.45
CA ALA A 943 23.62 -11.64 -17.63
C ALA A 943 22.69 -10.64 -18.34
N LYS A 944 23.22 -9.77 -19.21
CA LYS A 944 22.44 -8.85 -20.04
C LYS A 944 21.65 -9.55 -21.14
N ASP A 945 22.13 -10.71 -21.62
CA ASP A 945 21.46 -11.53 -22.64
C ASP A 945 20.15 -12.18 -22.14
N PHE A 946 19.81 -11.92 -20.87
CA PHE A 946 18.56 -12.30 -20.23
C PHE A 946 17.62 -11.09 -19.92
N VAL A 947 18.05 -9.84 -20.18
CA VAL A 947 17.36 -8.56 -19.84
C VAL A 947 16.38 -8.04 -20.90
N LEU A 948 16.34 -8.58 -22.12
CA LEU A 948 15.52 -8.03 -23.20
C LEU A 948 14.13 -8.70 -23.30
N THR A 949 13.11 -8.12 -22.64
CA THR A 949 11.85 -7.64 -23.29
C THR A 949 10.68 -7.39 -22.31
N ASN A 950 10.16 -6.15 -22.34
CA ASN A 950 8.77 -5.65 -22.23
C ASN A 950 7.67 -6.31 -21.35
N TYR A 951 7.95 -7.22 -20.41
CA TYR A 951 6.97 -7.68 -19.44
C TYR A 951 7.59 -7.90 -18.06
N LEU A 952 7.65 -6.85 -17.23
CA LEU A 952 7.95 -7.01 -15.82
C LEU A 952 6.69 -7.53 -15.09
N SER A 953 6.73 -8.79 -14.64
CA SER A 953 5.74 -9.31 -13.69
C SER A 953 5.86 -8.58 -12.33
N PRO A 954 4.83 -8.57 -11.47
CA PRO A 954 4.88 -7.94 -10.13
C PRO A 954 6.00 -8.47 -9.22
N ALA A 955 6.52 -9.68 -9.50
CA ALA A 955 7.65 -10.26 -8.78
C ALA A 955 9.02 -9.66 -9.15
N LEU A 956 9.06 -8.74 -10.13
CA LEU A 956 10.27 -8.08 -10.62
C LEU A 956 10.31 -6.58 -10.30
N MET A 957 9.32 -6.09 -9.53
CA MET A 957 9.22 -4.68 -9.18
C MET A 957 10.35 -4.22 -8.28
N PHE A 958 11.01 -5.11 -7.54
CA PHE A 958 12.00 -4.76 -6.53
C PHE A 958 13.40 -5.29 -6.88
N ASP A 959 14.43 -4.49 -6.64
CA ASP A 959 15.85 -4.84 -6.83
C ASP A 959 16.41 -5.73 -5.69
N GLN A 960 17.72 -6.00 -5.68
CA GLN A 960 18.40 -6.80 -4.62
C GLN A 960 18.30 -6.20 -3.22
N ARG A 961 17.65 -5.05 -3.05
CA ARG A 961 17.47 -4.32 -1.79
C ARG A 961 16.01 -4.36 -1.34
N GLY A 962 15.11 -4.89 -2.16
CA GLY A 962 13.67 -4.82 -1.94
C GLY A 962 13.07 -3.45 -2.27
N VAL A 963 13.74 -2.63 -3.10
CA VAL A 963 13.31 -1.28 -3.51
C VAL A 963 12.79 -1.29 -4.95
N VAL A 964 11.76 -0.50 -5.26
CA VAL A 964 11.16 -0.48 -6.61
C VAL A 964 12.21 -0.07 -7.66
N ARG A 965 12.38 -0.87 -8.71
CA ARG A 965 13.40 -0.68 -9.76
C ARG A 965 13.24 0.66 -10.50
N ASP A 966 14.36 1.26 -10.88
CA ASP A 966 14.47 2.53 -11.61
C ASP A 966 14.69 2.36 -13.13
N ASN A 967 14.38 1.18 -13.68
CA ASN A 967 14.60 0.76 -15.07
C ASN A 967 16.08 0.65 -15.51
N ASN A 968 17.07 0.71 -14.61
CA ASN A 968 18.45 0.33 -14.93
C ASN A 968 18.69 -1.17 -14.64
N PRO A 969 19.38 -1.92 -15.53
CA PRO A 969 19.73 -3.32 -15.27
C PRO A 969 20.62 -3.47 -14.03
N ASP A 970 20.15 -4.19 -13.02
CA ASP A 970 20.87 -4.46 -11.77
C ASP A 970 21.18 -5.96 -11.60
N ALA A 971 22.26 -6.27 -10.89
CA ALA A 971 22.72 -7.65 -10.66
C ALA A 971 21.84 -8.47 -9.68
N GLY A 972 20.57 -8.13 -9.47
CA GLY A 972 19.63 -8.84 -8.62
C GLY A 972 18.40 -9.41 -9.33
N ALA A 973 18.36 -9.45 -10.66
CA ALA A 973 17.14 -9.75 -11.40
C ALA A 973 16.99 -11.23 -11.81
N MET A 974 15.81 -11.81 -11.55
CA MET A 974 15.32 -12.94 -12.33
C MET A 974 15.12 -12.48 -13.76
N GLU A 975 15.98 -12.94 -14.65
CA GLU A 975 15.94 -12.60 -16.06
C GLU A 975 16.11 -13.90 -16.85
N TYR A 976 15.14 -14.21 -17.72
CA TYR A 976 15.23 -15.29 -18.69
C TYR A 976 14.68 -14.81 -20.04
N ILE A 977 15.42 -14.97 -21.14
CA ILE A 977 14.93 -14.83 -22.51
C ILE A 977 15.08 -16.18 -23.21
N LEU A 978 14.10 -16.44 -24.07
CA LEU A 978 14.13 -17.43 -25.14
C LEU A 978 15.45 -17.38 -25.92
N SER A 979 16.16 -18.50 -25.99
CA SER A 979 17.39 -18.62 -26.77
C SER A 979 17.18 -18.20 -28.23
N SER A 980 18.11 -17.38 -28.73
CA SER A 980 18.24 -16.77 -30.06
C SER A 980 18.41 -17.75 -31.24
N ALA A 981 17.94 -18.99 -31.12
CA ALA A 981 18.00 -20.00 -32.18
C ALA A 981 16.59 -20.37 -32.66
N ILE A 982 15.85 -19.42 -33.21
CA ILE A 982 14.71 -19.72 -34.09
C ILE A 982 14.80 -18.78 -35.28
N GLU A 983 15.42 -19.28 -36.35
CA GLU A 983 15.25 -18.73 -37.69
C GLU A 983 13.76 -18.75 -38.05
N SER A 984 13.26 -17.61 -38.56
CA SER A 984 11.99 -17.43 -39.28
C SER A 984 10.86 -18.42 -38.97
N VAL A 985 9.93 -18.05 -38.09
CA VAL A 985 8.61 -18.72 -38.01
C VAL A 985 7.52 -17.68 -38.20
N SER A 986 7.17 -17.46 -39.47
CA SER A 986 5.79 -17.13 -39.82
C SER A 986 4.90 -18.22 -39.24
N GLU A 987 3.92 -17.86 -38.41
CA GLU A 987 2.98 -18.74 -37.67
C GLU A 987 3.43 -19.24 -36.29
N MET A 988 3.63 -18.34 -35.31
CA MET A 988 3.42 -18.73 -33.91
C MET A 988 1.91 -18.74 -33.60
N GLN A 989 1.37 -19.92 -33.25
CA GLN A 989 0.02 -20.02 -32.71
C GLN A 989 -0.01 -19.55 -31.25
N THR A 990 -1.00 -18.73 -30.89
CA THR A 990 -1.15 -18.20 -29.53
C THR A 990 -1.76 -19.28 -28.62
N VAL A 991 -1.02 -19.71 -27.58
CA VAL A 991 -1.59 -20.50 -26.48
C VAL A 991 -2.23 -19.54 -25.47
N ARG A 992 -3.55 -19.59 -25.31
CA ARG A 992 -4.28 -18.72 -24.36
C ARG A 992 -4.58 -19.48 -23.08
N LEU A 993 -4.33 -18.82 -21.95
CA LEU A 993 -4.67 -19.31 -20.61
C LEU A 993 -5.95 -18.62 -20.15
N ILE A 994 -7.01 -19.40 -20.00
CA ILE A 994 -8.31 -18.94 -19.53
C ILE A 994 -8.53 -19.53 -18.14
N THR A 995 -8.67 -18.65 -17.15
CA THR A 995 -8.97 -19.04 -15.78
C THR A 995 -10.47 -18.92 -15.57
N ASN A 996 -11.08 -19.97 -15.00
CA ASN A 996 -12.45 -19.90 -14.52
C ASN A 996 -12.44 -19.92 -12.98
N PRO A 997 -12.61 -18.77 -12.32
CA PRO A 997 -12.57 -18.68 -10.86
C PRO A 997 -13.77 -19.36 -10.18
N VAL A 998 -14.86 -19.64 -10.91
CA VAL A 998 -16.04 -20.35 -10.38
C VAL A 998 -15.79 -21.85 -10.30
N THR A 999 -15.14 -22.44 -11.32
CA THR A 999 -14.89 -23.89 -11.41
C THR A 999 -13.49 -24.31 -10.94
N HIS A 1000 -12.60 -23.38 -10.60
CA HIS A 1000 -11.20 -23.63 -10.27
C HIS A 1000 -10.44 -24.43 -11.35
N THR A 1001 -10.78 -24.20 -12.61
CA THR A 1001 -10.15 -24.88 -13.75
C THR A 1001 -9.36 -23.91 -14.60
N LEU A 1002 -8.21 -24.39 -15.09
CA LEU A 1002 -7.43 -23.74 -16.12
C LEU A 1002 -7.73 -24.39 -17.47
N LEU A 1003 -8.13 -23.58 -18.44
CA LEU A 1003 -8.24 -23.98 -19.84
C LEU A 1003 -7.05 -23.42 -20.62
N LEU A 1004 -6.35 -24.28 -21.35
CA LEU A 1004 -5.37 -23.91 -22.35
C LEU A 1004 -5.99 -24.08 -23.75
N GLU A 1005 -6.12 -22.98 -24.49
CA GLU A 1005 -6.51 -23.01 -25.90
C GLU A 1005 -5.25 -22.93 -26.79
N GLY A 1006 -5.05 -23.94 -27.63
CA GLY A 1006 -3.97 -24.06 -28.62
C GLY A 1006 -4.10 -25.38 -29.37
N LYS A 1007 -3.47 -25.51 -30.56
CA LYS A 1007 -3.52 -26.73 -31.37
C LYS A 1007 -2.43 -27.72 -30.91
N ASP A 1008 -2.79 -29.00 -30.72
CA ASP A 1008 -1.86 -30.12 -30.46
C ASP A 1008 -0.96 -29.97 -29.21
N ILE A 1009 -1.55 -29.65 -28.05
CA ILE A 1009 -0.86 -29.58 -26.75
C ILE A 1009 -0.75 -30.99 -26.14
N HIS A 1010 0.48 -31.46 -25.90
CA HIS A 1010 0.74 -32.83 -25.43
C HIS A 1010 1.37 -32.96 -24.04
N MET A 1011 1.97 -31.89 -23.47
CA MET A 1011 2.60 -31.95 -22.15
C MET A 1011 2.60 -30.59 -21.42
N LEU A 1012 2.39 -30.61 -20.10
CA LEU A 1012 2.38 -29.44 -19.21
C LEU A 1012 3.22 -29.69 -17.94
N THR A 1013 4.03 -28.72 -17.53
CA THR A 1013 4.78 -28.74 -16.25
C THR A 1013 4.49 -27.50 -15.39
N ILE A 1014 4.28 -27.68 -14.08
CA ILE A 1014 3.95 -26.61 -13.11
C ILE A 1014 4.92 -26.62 -11.92
N TYR A 1015 5.25 -25.43 -11.43
CA TYR A 1015 6.16 -25.17 -10.32
C TYR A 1015 5.51 -24.28 -9.26
N THR A 1016 5.94 -24.37 -8.00
CA THR A 1016 5.58 -23.41 -6.94
C THR A 1016 6.26 -22.06 -7.18
N SER A 1017 5.81 -21.01 -6.49
CA SER A 1017 6.51 -19.71 -6.40
C SER A 1017 7.94 -19.80 -5.89
N MET A 1018 8.29 -20.90 -5.21
CA MET A 1018 9.64 -21.22 -4.72
C MET A 1018 10.43 -22.10 -5.71
N GLY A 1019 9.93 -22.32 -6.93
CA GLY A 1019 10.62 -23.05 -7.99
C GLY A 1019 10.56 -24.58 -7.87
N GLN A 1020 9.79 -25.13 -6.93
CA GLN A 1020 9.66 -26.58 -6.77
C GLN A 1020 8.68 -27.14 -7.82
N GLN A 1021 9.09 -28.13 -8.61
CA GLN A 1021 8.19 -28.80 -9.56
C GLN A 1021 7.09 -29.57 -8.81
N ILE A 1022 5.83 -29.30 -9.14
CA ILE A 1022 4.66 -29.89 -8.49
C ILE A 1022 3.74 -30.66 -9.44
N TYR A 1023 3.85 -30.46 -10.76
CA TYR A 1023 3.08 -31.23 -11.74
C TYR A 1023 3.86 -31.42 -13.06
N LYS A 1024 3.74 -32.61 -13.68
CA LYS A 1024 4.21 -32.91 -15.04
C LYS A 1024 3.31 -34.01 -15.64
N GLY A 1025 2.58 -33.72 -16.70
CA GLY A 1025 1.63 -34.68 -17.29
C GLY A 1025 1.12 -34.33 -18.68
N ILE A 1026 0.44 -35.28 -19.33
CA ILE A 1026 -0.25 -35.10 -20.63
C ILE A 1026 -1.51 -34.27 -20.41
N TYR A 1027 -1.73 -33.24 -21.24
CA TYR A 1027 -2.87 -32.35 -21.11
C TYR A 1027 -4.14 -32.93 -21.77
N GLN A 1028 -5.28 -32.88 -21.06
CA GLN A 1028 -6.58 -33.36 -21.54
C GLN A 1028 -7.66 -32.26 -21.47
N ASN A 1029 -7.48 -31.18 -22.23
CA ASN A 1029 -8.43 -30.07 -22.43
C ASN A 1029 -8.79 -29.20 -21.22
N SER A 1030 -8.61 -29.64 -19.97
CA SER A 1030 -8.74 -28.80 -18.77
C SER A 1030 -7.88 -29.33 -17.61
N LEU A 1031 -7.41 -28.44 -16.74
CA LEU A 1031 -6.69 -28.80 -15.51
C LEU A 1031 -7.39 -28.23 -14.28
N ASP A 1032 -7.71 -29.09 -13.31
CA ASP A 1032 -8.19 -28.68 -11.99
C ASP A 1032 -7.02 -28.11 -11.17
N VAL A 1033 -7.11 -26.83 -10.81
CA VAL A 1033 -6.07 -26.11 -10.05
C VAL A 1033 -6.45 -25.92 -8.58
N SER A 1034 -7.58 -26.46 -8.12
CA SER A 1034 -8.07 -26.31 -6.74
C SER A 1034 -7.11 -26.86 -5.68
N LYS A 1035 -6.34 -27.90 -6.06
CA LYS A 1035 -5.36 -28.60 -5.21
C LYS A 1035 -3.94 -28.05 -5.28
N LEU A 1036 -3.68 -27.05 -6.14
CA LEU A 1036 -2.35 -26.43 -6.24
C LEU A 1036 -2.16 -25.39 -5.13
N PRO A 1037 -0.92 -25.23 -4.61
CA PRO A 1037 -0.60 -24.23 -3.60
C PRO A 1037 -0.72 -22.81 -4.15
N THR A 1038 -1.03 -21.85 -3.28
CA THR A 1038 -1.12 -20.43 -3.66
C THR A 1038 0.21 -19.92 -4.21
N GLY A 1039 0.19 -19.33 -5.41
CA GLY A 1039 1.38 -18.83 -6.09
C GLY A 1039 2.14 -19.96 -6.78
N PHE A 1040 1.67 -20.37 -7.96
CA PHE A 1040 2.36 -21.33 -8.82
C PHE A 1040 2.55 -20.72 -10.22
N TYR A 1041 3.51 -21.25 -10.98
CA TYR A 1041 3.71 -20.87 -12.38
C TYR A 1041 3.79 -22.11 -13.27
N ILE A 1042 3.28 -21.97 -14.49
CA ILE A 1042 3.49 -22.95 -15.55
C ILE A 1042 4.91 -22.75 -16.07
N GLY A 1043 5.71 -23.80 -16.21
CA GLY A 1043 7.08 -23.66 -16.70
C GLY A 1043 7.25 -24.05 -18.16
N ASN A 1044 6.57 -25.11 -18.61
CA ASN A 1044 6.72 -25.63 -19.97
C ASN A 1044 5.39 -26.16 -20.52
N VAL A 1045 5.10 -25.86 -21.78
CA VAL A 1045 4.03 -26.44 -22.60
C VAL A 1045 4.67 -27.04 -23.86
N ILE A 1046 4.39 -28.30 -24.19
CA ILE A 1046 4.84 -28.90 -25.46
C ILE A 1046 3.66 -28.91 -26.43
N SER A 1047 3.83 -28.23 -27.57
CA SER A 1047 2.85 -28.16 -28.66
C SER A 1047 3.54 -28.58 -29.96
N ASN A 1048 2.98 -29.51 -30.74
CA ASN A 1048 3.58 -30.00 -32.00
C ASN A 1048 5.07 -30.41 -31.89
N ASN A 1049 5.43 -31.13 -30.82
CA ASN A 1049 6.81 -31.52 -30.50
C ASN A 1049 7.81 -30.36 -30.31
N GLN A 1050 7.33 -29.12 -30.26
CA GLN A 1050 8.13 -27.94 -29.89
C GLN A 1050 7.84 -27.54 -28.45
N LYS A 1051 8.91 -27.25 -27.71
CA LYS A 1051 8.83 -26.79 -26.32
C LYS A 1051 8.56 -25.29 -26.31
N ILE A 1052 7.39 -24.91 -25.83
CA ILE A 1052 6.99 -23.51 -25.60
C ILE A 1052 7.09 -23.24 -24.09
N SER A 1053 8.06 -22.44 -23.69
CA SER A 1053 8.18 -22.01 -22.28
C SER A 1053 7.22 -20.85 -22.05
N ILE A 1054 6.16 -21.07 -21.25
CA ILE A 1054 5.20 -20.03 -20.87
C ILE A 1054 5.20 -19.91 -19.35
N ILE A 1055 5.73 -18.80 -18.81
CA ILE A 1055 5.67 -18.50 -17.37
C ILE A 1055 4.52 -17.52 -17.11
N ARG A 1056 3.44 -18.00 -16.49
CA ARG A 1056 2.36 -17.14 -15.99
C ARG A 1056 2.06 -17.50 -14.54
N PHE A 1057 2.18 -16.52 -13.64
CA PHE A 1057 1.80 -16.67 -12.24
C PHE A 1057 0.28 -16.62 -12.13
N ILE A 1058 -0.31 -17.69 -11.59
CA ILE A 1058 -1.75 -17.74 -11.32
C ILE A 1058 -1.93 -17.53 -9.82
N LYS A 1059 -2.50 -16.38 -9.44
CA LYS A 1059 -3.01 -16.16 -8.09
C LYS A 1059 -4.31 -16.95 -7.97
N LYS A 1060 -4.46 -17.72 -6.89
CA LYS A 1060 -5.61 -18.59 -6.67
C LYS A 1060 -6.92 -17.80 -6.74
#